data_AF-W9YNZ2-F1
#
_entry.id   AF-W9YNZ2-F1
#
_cell.length_a   1.000
_cell.length_b   1.000
_cell.length_c   1.000
_cell.angle_alpha   90.00
_cell.angle_beta   90.00
_cell.angle_gamma   90.00
#
_symmetry.space_group_name_H-M   'P 1'
#
loop_
_entity.id
_entity.type
_entity.pdbx_description
1 polymer ?
#
loop_
_entity_poly.entity_id
_entity_poly.type
_entity_poly.pdbx_seq_one_letter_code
_entity_poly.pdbx_strand_id
1 'polypeptide(L)'
;MAGTSYLSVGGLLSLVVLSSTAWAQSDNSSSLYDTRFHGVTWDNANWILTTSKLDQGHYQSRATVANGYHGINVASLGPFFEVDTLVDGDNINGWPLFSRRQTFATIGGFWDSQPTTNGTNFPWLYQYGWDSVISGIPHWAGIIADLGGSDYLAAATNSSTISDFRSSLDMKKGLMTWTFTWSPTGHGSFKVSYQMFAHKLYVNQALVTMNITAERTTNLTVANVLNGDCAVRTTPGDKGIDSGIIFTSVQPNGIQNVTAFVYAGMSSTGATVRSVEQATWVRPYVGNNQSSIATGLHVTLQAGQVATFTKFVGIASSDGFARPKVAARRAALSAREAGYSASLQSHVSAWAIDFTADSVDDFSFPENGTFPDDLYIVDSAITAVANAYHLLQNTVSDTAIATAGNASINNHSISVGGLGSDSYAGQIFWDADIWMQPGLVAAFPSAARGISNYRLERYQQATSNIETAYQSSKNDTNFTSNAAIFPWTSGRFGNCTATGPCFDYQYHLNGDIGLELINYWVSSGDTSFFREELFPIYESVATLYSELLEKDGTTWWLRNMTDPDEYANHIDNGGYTMALISTHLTNANLFRAMFNNTPNATWDAQAANMFLARDNEANILLEYPGMNGTTSVKQADIILVTYPLSFTRYNYTAQRSLSDLDYYAGKQSINGPAMTYAMFAIIANQVSPSGCSSYTYQHYSTQPYARAPWYQLSEQLVDDWNANGGTHPAYPFLTGHGGAHQVVLFGYLGLRLLPDYILHVDPSLPPQIPQIRYRTFYWHGWPISAFSNQTHTVLSRNGSLILDEGAVPNATYATTPIPVHVGPIGSAPLANYSLAPNGSVTITNRRIGQIKTTAGNVAQCLPVTSPDDYLPGQFPIAAVDGAASTKWQPALANKTASITVQLPIGYRVTGMVFDWAQAPPWNYSVLFHNQSLDNPSAQNANTTQGVLEVASNNRVRIADAYNATEIFEIGPIESNITTYNISGGEDVYTARYATLQIWGSLSNGTATASEMTGGGATVAEWNIIVDGLEDDTGSAKRDLGGNLRPRDGVVNTDVLLRLGRIARDAEVRKKLGMSV
;
A
#
# COMPACT_ATOMS: atom_id res chain seq x y z
N MET A 1 -38.43 9.90 55.31
CA MET A 1 -37.89 11.19 55.79
C MET A 1 -36.43 11.01 56.14
N ALA A 2 -35.63 12.03 55.85
CA ALA A 2 -34.19 12.18 56.11
C ALA A 2 -33.69 11.58 57.44
N GLY A 3 -32.42 11.21 57.64
CA GLY A 3 -31.19 11.40 56.87
C GLY A 3 -29.99 11.08 57.79
N THR A 4 -28.75 11.23 57.29
CA THR A 4 -27.49 11.54 58.04
C THR A 4 -27.01 10.49 59.08
N SER A 5 -25.73 10.14 59.30
CA SER A 5 -24.42 10.74 59.02
C SER A 5 -23.28 9.90 59.69
N TYR A 6 -22.09 9.86 59.06
CA TYR A 6 -20.70 9.87 59.59
C TYR A 6 -20.03 8.73 60.43
N LEU A 7 -18.69 8.63 60.18
CA LEU A 7 -17.54 8.04 60.92
C LEU A 7 -17.15 6.58 60.58
N SER A 8 -15.88 6.14 60.44
CA SER A 8 -14.55 6.75 60.55
C SER A 8 -13.45 5.78 60.02
N VAL A 9 -12.45 6.34 59.33
CA VAL A 9 -10.98 6.08 59.25
C VAL A 9 -10.33 4.77 59.75
N GLY A 10 -9.43 4.22 58.89
CA GLY A 10 -8.16 3.55 59.22
C GLY A 10 -8.09 2.07 58.78
N GLY A 11 -7.11 1.54 58.06
CA GLY A 11 -5.81 1.97 57.53
C GLY A 11 -5.20 0.83 56.69
N LEU A 12 -4.11 1.15 55.97
CA LEU A 12 -3.37 0.37 54.96
C LEU A 12 -3.22 -1.15 55.15
N LEU A 13 -3.31 -1.91 54.04
CA LEU A 13 -2.23 -2.83 53.61
C LEU A 13 -2.36 -3.24 52.14
N SER A 14 -1.21 -3.23 51.48
CA SER A 14 -0.94 -3.45 50.06
C SER A 14 -1.27 -4.87 49.59
N LEU A 15 -1.91 -5.00 48.42
CA LEU A 15 -1.70 -6.15 47.53
C LEU A 15 -2.10 -5.78 46.11
N VAL A 16 -1.08 -5.66 45.27
CA VAL A 16 -1.15 -5.67 43.80
C VAL A 16 -1.70 -7.03 43.40
N VAL A 17 -2.90 -7.07 42.82
CA VAL A 17 -3.44 -8.25 42.15
C VAL A 17 -3.60 -7.92 40.68
N LEU A 18 -2.78 -8.57 39.86
CA LEU A 18 -2.99 -8.76 38.43
C LEU A 18 -4.41 -9.27 38.20
N SER A 19 -5.28 -8.47 37.60
CA SER A 19 -6.58 -8.94 37.12
C SER A 19 -6.43 -9.49 35.71
N SER A 20 -6.03 -10.75 35.65
CA SER A 20 -6.42 -11.68 34.60
C SER A 20 -7.92 -11.96 34.72
N THR A 21 -8.71 -11.57 33.73
CA THR A 21 -10.04 -12.16 33.51
C THR A 21 -10.01 -12.88 32.18
N ALA A 22 -9.57 -14.14 32.26
CA ALA A 22 -9.79 -15.14 31.23
C ALA A 22 -11.29 -15.46 31.19
N TRP A 23 -11.89 -15.35 30.00
CA TRP A 23 -13.00 -16.22 29.64
C TRP A 23 -12.38 -17.49 29.07
N ALA A 24 -12.66 -18.61 29.71
CA ALA A 24 -12.23 -19.92 29.27
C ALA A 24 -13.03 -20.31 28.01
N GLN A 25 -12.34 -20.35 26.87
CA GLN A 25 -12.55 -21.36 25.85
C GLN A 25 -11.24 -22.14 25.71
N SER A 26 -11.38 -23.45 25.79
CA SER A 26 -10.34 -24.46 25.96
C SER A 26 -9.56 -24.75 24.67
N ASP A 27 -8.30 -25.14 24.88
CA ASP A 27 -7.38 -25.86 23.98
C ASP A 27 -6.64 -25.04 22.89
N ASN A 28 -5.65 -24.28 23.37
CA ASN A 28 -4.30 -24.13 22.82
C ASN A 28 -4.11 -24.27 21.29
N SER A 29 -4.73 -23.39 20.51
CA SER A 29 -4.18 -22.95 19.23
C SER A 29 -3.54 -21.57 19.43
N SER A 30 -2.24 -21.46 19.18
CA SER A 30 -1.51 -20.19 19.32
C SER A 30 -2.04 -19.17 18.31
N SER A 31 -2.51 -17.99 18.77
CA SER A 31 -2.77 -16.82 17.90
C SER A 31 -1.49 -16.09 17.49
N LEU A 32 -0.33 -16.57 17.96
CA LEU A 32 0.99 -16.07 17.64
C LEU A 32 1.58 -16.86 16.48
N TYR A 33 1.97 -16.13 15.43
CA TYR A 33 2.55 -16.64 14.20
C TYR A 33 3.94 -16.05 13.99
N ASP A 34 4.88 -16.85 13.48
CA ASP A 34 6.10 -16.31 12.90
C ASP A 34 5.77 -15.60 11.59
N THR A 35 6.38 -14.45 11.37
CA THR A 35 6.29 -13.76 10.07
C THR A 35 7.39 -14.26 9.14
N ARG A 36 7.33 -13.89 7.86
CA ARG A 36 8.44 -14.12 6.93
C ARG A 36 9.74 -13.41 7.34
N PHE A 37 9.67 -12.41 8.22
CA PHE A 37 10.83 -11.68 8.70
C PHE A 37 11.38 -12.35 9.96
N HIS A 38 12.62 -12.81 9.88
CA HIS A 38 13.27 -13.50 10.98
C HIS A 38 13.33 -12.64 12.27
N GLY A 39 12.83 -13.19 13.38
CA GLY A 39 12.79 -12.51 14.67
C GLY A 39 11.62 -11.54 14.85
N VAL A 40 10.66 -11.55 13.91
CA VAL A 40 9.40 -10.80 13.97
C VAL A 40 8.22 -11.77 14.06
N THR A 41 7.33 -11.53 15.03
CA THR A 41 6.14 -12.36 15.28
C THR A 41 4.86 -11.51 15.22
N TRP A 42 3.76 -12.13 14.80
CA TRP A 42 2.42 -11.55 14.72
C TRP A 42 1.45 -12.21 15.72
N ASP A 43 0.84 -11.43 16.61
CA ASP A 43 -0.29 -11.87 17.42
C ASP A 43 -1.60 -11.45 16.76
N ASN A 44 -2.27 -12.39 16.10
CA ASN A 44 -3.50 -12.14 15.34
C ASN A 44 -4.67 -11.70 16.24
N ALA A 45 -4.77 -12.22 17.46
CA ALA A 45 -5.90 -11.91 18.33
C ALA A 45 -5.85 -10.43 18.79
N ASN A 46 -4.65 -9.89 18.96
CA ASN A 46 -4.43 -8.54 19.48
C ASN A 46 -3.91 -7.53 18.45
N TRP A 47 -3.59 -7.98 17.23
CA TRP A 47 -2.96 -7.20 16.18
C TRP A 47 -1.64 -6.55 16.60
N ILE A 48 -0.72 -7.38 17.10
CA ILE A 48 0.58 -6.92 17.61
C ILE A 48 1.70 -7.51 16.76
N LEU A 49 2.48 -6.64 16.12
CA LEU A 49 3.79 -6.99 15.59
C LEU A 49 4.84 -6.83 16.68
N THR A 50 5.73 -7.80 16.83
CA THR A 50 6.83 -7.78 17.79
C THR A 50 8.13 -8.13 17.09
N THR A 51 9.18 -7.35 17.29
CA THR A 51 10.55 -7.70 16.88
C THR A 51 11.47 -7.90 18.08
N SER A 52 12.38 -8.86 17.95
CA SER A 52 13.54 -9.05 18.84
C SER A 52 14.86 -8.54 18.24
N LYS A 53 14.80 -7.98 17.03
CA LYS A 53 15.96 -7.47 16.30
C LYS A 53 16.08 -5.96 16.47
N LEU A 54 17.23 -5.54 17.02
CA LEU A 54 17.61 -4.15 17.10
C LEU A 54 18.37 -3.76 15.82
N ASP A 55 17.81 -2.81 15.07
CA ASP A 55 18.37 -2.33 13.80
C ASP A 55 18.42 -0.80 13.79
N GLN A 56 19.52 -0.22 14.26
CA GLN A 56 19.67 1.22 14.47
C GLN A 56 20.21 1.90 13.21
N GLY A 57 19.79 3.15 12.96
CA GLY A 57 20.32 3.97 11.88
C GLY A 57 19.77 3.65 10.48
N HIS A 58 18.77 2.78 10.37
CA HIS A 58 18.15 2.44 9.08
C HIS A 58 16.69 2.85 9.06
N TYR A 59 16.27 3.61 8.04
CA TYR A 59 14.89 4.11 7.96
C TYR A 59 13.84 2.99 7.96
N GLN A 60 14.18 1.80 7.45
CA GLN A 60 13.26 0.66 7.36
C GLN A 60 12.75 0.22 8.74
N SER A 61 13.60 0.30 9.78
CA SER A 61 13.26 -0.17 11.12
C SER A 61 12.44 0.83 11.94
N ARG A 62 12.28 2.06 11.46
CA ARG A 62 11.57 3.13 12.17
C ARG A 62 10.09 2.85 12.29
N ALA A 63 9.55 3.07 13.49
CA ALA A 63 8.11 3.06 13.69
C ALA A 63 7.53 4.44 13.44
N THR A 64 6.36 4.50 12.81
CA THR A 64 5.56 5.72 12.62
C THR A 64 4.34 5.66 13.52
N VAL A 65 4.05 6.76 14.23
CA VAL A 65 2.82 6.93 15.02
C VAL A 65 2.22 8.31 14.71
N ALA A 66 0.95 8.33 14.34
CA ALA A 66 0.19 9.55 14.06
C ALA A 66 -1.26 9.45 14.56
N ASN A 67 -1.99 10.57 14.53
CA ASN A 67 -3.41 10.63 14.90
C ASN A 67 -4.27 11.45 13.92
N GLY A 68 -3.77 11.64 12.69
CA GLY A 68 -4.39 12.45 11.65
C GLY A 68 -4.22 13.96 11.80
N TYR A 69 -3.75 14.47 12.94
CA TYR A 69 -3.42 15.90 13.08
C TYR A 69 -1.92 16.13 13.18
N HIS A 70 -1.20 15.32 13.96
CA HIS A 70 0.25 15.32 14.00
C HIS A 70 0.79 13.88 13.93
N GLY A 71 2.04 13.76 13.51
CA GLY A 71 2.71 12.48 13.39
C GLY A 71 4.21 12.59 13.65
N ILE A 72 4.81 11.43 13.86
CA ILE A 72 6.24 11.29 14.12
C ILE A 72 6.70 9.89 13.73
N ASN A 73 7.93 9.77 13.24
CA ASN A 73 8.65 8.50 13.26
C ASN A 73 9.82 8.53 14.26
N VAL A 74 10.22 7.35 14.72
CA VAL A 74 11.17 7.18 15.83
C VAL A 74 12.15 6.04 15.58
N ALA A 75 13.30 6.12 16.23
CA ALA A 75 14.37 5.13 16.16
C ALA A 75 13.92 3.71 16.58
N SER A 76 14.66 2.70 16.15
CA SER A 76 14.42 1.31 16.60
C SER A 76 14.71 1.10 18.10
N LEU A 77 15.67 1.85 18.67
CA LEU A 77 16.06 1.77 20.09
C LEU A 77 15.20 2.64 21.03
N GLY A 78 14.03 3.11 20.60
CA GLY A 78 13.13 3.88 21.46
C GLY A 78 12.61 5.17 20.82
N PRO A 79 11.97 6.05 21.62
CA PRO A 79 11.26 7.24 21.14
C PRO A 79 12.21 8.40 20.81
N PHE A 80 13.33 8.12 20.13
CA PHE A 80 14.43 9.05 19.92
C PHE A 80 14.46 9.61 18.50
N PHE A 81 14.99 10.82 18.37
CA PHE A 81 15.42 11.37 17.09
C PHE A 81 16.63 10.57 16.58
N GLU A 82 16.62 10.25 15.28
CA GLU A 82 17.66 9.47 14.62
C GLU A 82 17.94 10.04 13.23
N VAL A 83 19.17 9.86 12.77
CA VAL A 83 19.63 10.14 11.42
C VAL A 83 20.15 8.84 10.84
N ASP A 84 19.89 8.59 9.56
CA ASP A 84 20.34 7.36 8.90
C ASP A 84 21.86 7.26 8.88
N THR A 85 22.36 6.05 9.15
CA THR A 85 23.72 5.65 8.82
C THR A 85 23.81 5.39 7.32
N LEU A 86 24.90 5.81 6.70
CA LEU A 86 25.13 5.58 5.27
C LEU A 86 25.17 4.07 4.97
N VAL A 87 24.36 3.63 4.01
CA VAL A 87 24.41 2.29 3.43
C VAL A 87 24.89 2.46 1.99
N ASP A 88 26.04 1.86 1.66
CA ASP A 88 26.68 2.00 0.33
C ASP A 88 26.82 3.45 -0.17
N GLY A 89 27.00 4.40 0.76
CA GLY A 89 27.18 5.82 0.47
C GLY A 89 25.89 6.63 0.29
N ASP A 90 24.72 6.01 0.47
CA ASP A 90 23.42 6.66 0.35
C ASP A 90 22.74 6.82 1.72
N ASN A 91 22.14 7.99 1.93
CA ASN A 91 21.24 8.32 3.03
C ASN A 91 20.28 9.47 2.68
N ILE A 92 19.93 9.66 1.40
CA ILE A 92 19.05 10.76 0.97
C ILE A 92 17.64 10.27 0.66
N ASN A 93 16.67 11.15 0.88
CA ASN A 93 15.28 10.98 0.49
C ASN A 93 15.11 11.10 -1.04
N GLY A 94 13.98 10.60 -1.53
CA GLY A 94 13.58 10.74 -2.92
C GLY A 94 13.24 12.17 -3.35
N TRP A 95 12.78 12.24 -4.59
CA TRP A 95 12.24 13.46 -5.20
C TRP A 95 11.08 14.04 -4.36
N PRO A 96 10.89 15.37 -4.32
CA PRO A 96 11.71 16.43 -4.93
C PRO A 96 12.80 16.99 -3.99
N LEU A 97 12.97 16.41 -2.80
CA LEU A 97 13.76 17.02 -1.72
C LEU A 97 15.23 16.63 -1.74
N PHE A 98 15.57 15.38 -2.04
CA PHE A 98 16.96 14.90 -1.99
C PHE A 98 17.70 15.28 -0.68
N SER A 99 16.93 15.38 0.42
CA SER A 99 17.43 15.76 1.73
C SER A 99 17.91 14.54 2.48
N ARG A 100 18.77 14.73 3.49
CA ARG A 100 19.19 13.64 4.38
C ARG A 100 17.99 12.94 5.02
N ARG A 101 18.00 11.60 5.04
CA ARG A 101 17.05 10.76 5.78
C ARG A 101 17.29 10.89 7.28
N GLN A 102 16.21 11.18 7.98
CA GLN A 102 16.18 11.32 9.43
C GLN A 102 14.76 11.10 9.94
N THR A 103 14.61 10.99 11.25
CA THR A 103 13.28 11.04 11.84
C THR A 103 12.63 12.40 11.57
N PHE A 104 11.33 12.37 11.30
CA PHE A 104 10.50 13.50 10.94
C PHE A 104 9.25 13.51 11.82
N ALA A 105 8.82 14.71 12.20
CA ALA A 105 7.60 14.98 12.94
C ALA A 105 6.96 16.21 12.32
N THR A 106 5.64 16.18 12.13
CA THR A 106 4.92 17.30 11.49
C THR A 106 3.48 17.42 12.00
N ILE A 107 2.78 18.42 11.47
CA ILE A 107 1.36 18.66 11.64
C ILE A 107 0.75 18.64 10.23
N GLY A 108 -0.39 17.98 10.05
CA GLY A 108 -1.13 18.00 8.78
C GLY A 108 -1.45 19.45 8.38
N GLY A 109 -1.16 19.82 7.13
CA GLY A 109 -1.36 21.20 6.67
C GLY A 109 -0.14 22.13 6.81
N PHE A 110 0.89 21.74 7.56
CA PHE A 110 1.99 22.62 7.95
C PHE A 110 3.09 22.68 6.89
N TRP A 111 2.76 23.21 5.71
CA TRP A 111 3.68 23.39 4.59
C TRP A 111 4.36 24.76 4.61
N ASP A 112 5.60 24.82 4.15
CA ASP A 112 6.31 26.04 3.80
C ASP A 112 5.87 26.59 2.43
N SER A 113 6.48 27.70 2.03
CA SER A 113 6.50 28.14 0.65
C SER A 113 7.92 28.54 0.28
N GLN A 114 8.46 27.91 -0.75
CA GLN A 114 9.84 28.13 -1.17
C GLN A 114 9.94 28.34 -2.69
N PRO A 115 10.82 29.24 -3.16
CA PRO A 115 10.96 29.52 -4.59
C PRO A 115 11.39 28.32 -5.42
N THR A 116 12.17 27.41 -4.84
CA THR A 116 12.71 26.23 -5.53
C THR A 116 12.84 25.04 -4.58
N THR A 117 12.61 23.85 -5.11
CA THR A 117 13.00 22.55 -4.52
C THR A 117 14.37 22.10 -5.02
N ASN A 118 14.94 21.04 -4.44
CA ASN A 118 16.23 20.50 -4.91
C ASN A 118 16.11 19.75 -6.25
N GLY A 119 14.91 19.29 -6.63
CA GLY A 119 14.62 18.89 -8.00
C GLY A 119 13.17 19.10 -8.38
N THR A 120 12.94 19.17 -9.69
CA THR A 120 11.66 19.40 -10.33
C THR A 120 11.73 18.87 -11.76
N ASN A 121 10.59 18.48 -12.32
CA ASN A 121 10.47 18.11 -13.72
C ASN A 121 10.25 19.35 -14.62
N PHE A 122 9.86 20.49 -14.04
CA PHE A 122 9.43 21.69 -14.78
C PHE A 122 10.08 22.98 -14.23
N PRO A 123 11.42 23.11 -14.29
CA PRO A 123 12.13 24.26 -13.70
C PRO A 123 11.73 25.63 -14.29
N TRP A 124 11.20 25.65 -15.51
CA TRP A 124 10.73 26.89 -16.14
C TRP A 124 9.47 27.47 -15.46
N LEU A 125 8.72 26.68 -14.69
CA LEU A 125 7.53 27.13 -13.95
C LEU A 125 7.86 27.92 -12.68
N TYR A 126 9.12 27.89 -12.18
CA TYR A 126 9.53 28.66 -11.00
C TYR A 126 9.29 30.17 -11.11
N GLN A 127 9.14 30.69 -12.33
CA GLN A 127 8.84 32.11 -12.56
C GLN A 127 7.37 32.50 -12.24
N TYR A 128 6.47 31.52 -12.11
CA TYR A 128 5.03 31.75 -11.98
C TYR A 128 4.45 31.42 -10.59
N GLY A 129 5.25 30.83 -9.70
CA GLY A 129 4.78 30.45 -8.38
C GLY A 129 5.85 29.70 -7.58
N TRP A 130 5.59 29.52 -6.30
CA TRP A 130 6.47 28.82 -5.37
C TRP A 130 5.84 27.49 -4.97
N ASP A 131 6.67 26.47 -4.80
CA ASP A 131 6.24 25.17 -4.29
C ASP A 131 5.94 25.26 -2.79
N SER A 132 5.11 24.35 -2.30
CA SER A 132 4.87 24.15 -0.87
C SER A 132 5.40 22.78 -0.44
N VAL A 133 6.22 22.75 0.62
CA VAL A 133 6.86 21.53 1.15
C VAL A 133 6.53 21.35 2.62
N ILE A 134 6.20 20.12 3.03
CA ILE A 134 5.79 19.84 4.41
C ILE A 134 6.93 20.20 5.37
N SER A 135 6.62 20.99 6.38
CA SER A 135 7.58 21.48 7.35
C SER A 135 7.63 20.60 8.59
N GLY A 136 8.81 20.46 9.17
CA GLY A 136 8.98 19.69 10.40
C GLY A 136 8.70 20.53 11.64
N ILE A 137 8.27 19.88 12.72
CA ILE A 137 8.27 20.43 14.07
C ILE A 137 9.37 19.78 14.92
N PRO A 138 9.77 20.36 16.07
CA PRO A 138 10.73 19.71 16.96
C PRO A 138 10.26 18.31 17.39
N HIS A 139 11.17 17.33 17.33
CA HIS A 139 10.92 15.94 17.71
C HIS A 139 10.54 15.89 19.18
N TRP A 140 9.32 15.47 19.43
CA TRP A 140 8.68 15.68 20.71
C TRP A 140 8.77 14.48 21.65
N ALA A 141 9.31 13.34 21.23
CA ALA A 141 9.18 12.10 21.99
C ALA A 141 10.33 11.82 22.99
N GLY A 142 11.49 12.48 22.84
CA GLY A 142 12.69 12.15 23.61
C GLY A 142 12.55 12.23 25.15
N ILE A 143 12.77 11.08 25.81
CA ILE A 143 13.04 10.94 27.24
C ILE A 143 14.37 10.18 27.41
N ILE A 144 15.44 10.88 27.83
CA ILE A 144 16.81 10.33 27.84
C ILE A 144 17.24 10.00 29.27
N ALA A 145 17.78 8.79 29.50
CA ALA A 145 18.51 8.47 30.72
C ALA A 145 20.00 8.82 30.53
N ASP A 146 20.56 9.68 31.38
CA ASP A 146 21.87 10.28 31.18
C ASP A 146 22.74 10.18 32.44
N LEU A 147 23.82 9.41 32.33
CA LEU A 147 24.79 9.16 33.41
C LEU A 147 25.98 10.13 33.40
N GLY A 148 25.99 11.08 32.45
CA GLY A 148 27.10 12.01 32.21
C GLY A 148 28.05 11.52 31.10
N GLY A 149 28.95 12.42 30.66
CA GLY A 149 29.92 12.10 29.60
C GLY A 149 29.26 11.59 28.31
N SER A 150 29.74 10.46 27.80
CA SER A 150 29.20 9.75 26.65
C SER A 150 28.14 8.69 27.01
N ASP A 151 27.86 8.48 28.29
CA ASP A 151 26.98 7.40 28.78
C ASP A 151 25.54 7.92 28.93
N TYR A 152 24.82 7.92 27.82
CA TYR A 152 23.39 8.26 27.78
C TYR A 152 22.63 7.38 26.79
N LEU A 153 21.36 7.13 27.09
CA LEU A 153 20.49 6.27 26.28
C LEU A 153 19.75 7.08 25.21
N ALA A 154 20.25 7.01 23.98
CA ALA A 154 19.70 7.65 22.78
C ALA A 154 19.68 6.70 21.57
N ALA A 155 19.22 7.18 20.40
CA ALA A 155 19.12 6.39 19.17
C ALA A 155 20.44 5.73 18.76
N ALA A 156 21.58 6.39 18.98
CA ALA A 156 22.91 5.90 18.61
C ALA A 156 23.65 5.19 19.76
N THR A 157 22.95 4.78 20.83
CA THR A 157 23.57 4.01 21.93
C THR A 157 24.23 2.75 21.38
N ASN A 158 25.45 2.46 21.85
CA ASN A 158 26.19 1.30 21.39
C ASN A 158 25.38 0.00 21.63
N SER A 159 25.05 -0.71 20.55
CA SER A 159 24.22 -1.92 20.57
C SER A 159 24.79 -3.03 21.44
N SER A 160 26.12 -3.10 21.62
CA SER A 160 26.77 -4.07 22.52
C SER A 160 26.43 -3.86 24.00
N THR A 161 25.90 -2.69 24.37
CA THR A 161 25.41 -2.39 25.72
C THR A 161 23.91 -2.67 25.89
N ILE A 162 23.23 -3.14 24.84
CA ILE A 162 21.81 -3.46 24.85
C ILE A 162 21.63 -4.98 24.76
N SER A 163 20.88 -5.54 25.70
CA SER A 163 20.46 -6.96 25.67
C SER A 163 18.95 -7.09 25.87
N ASP A 164 18.42 -8.29 25.62
CA ASP A 164 17.00 -8.62 25.82
C ASP A 164 16.03 -7.66 25.11
N PHE A 165 16.45 -7.18 23.94
CA PHE A 165 15.68 -6.20 23.18
C PHE A 165 14.40 -6.81 22.62
N ARG A 166 13.30 -6.10 22.84
CA ARG A 166 12.01 -6.36 22.23
C ARG A 166 11.32 -5.03 21.95
N SER A 167 10.71 -4.92 20.78
CA SER A 167 9.85 -3.79 20.43
C SER A 167 8.56 -4.28 19.80
N SER A 168 7.45 -3.59 20.04
CA SER A 168 6.15 -3.99 19.53
C SER A 168 5.25 -2.81 19.16
N LEU A 169 4.47 -3.00 18.09
CA LEU A 169 3.43 -2.09 17.63
C LEU A 169 2.08 -2.79 17.81
N ASP A 170 1.26 -2.27 18.71
CA ASP A 170 -0.12 -2.71 18.93
C ASP A 170 -1.06 -1.82 18.10
N MET A 171 -1.52 -2.34 16.96
CA MET A 171 -2.32 -1.58 15.99
C MET A 171 -3.77 -1.37 16.47
N LYS A 172 -4.31 -2.25 17.31
CA LYS A 172 -5.62 -2.03 17.98
C LYS A 172 -5.58 -0.85 18.93
N LYS A 173 -4.41 -0.52 19.45
CA LYS A 173 -4.22 0.55 20.44
C LYS A 173 -3.47 1.76 19.91
N GLY A 174 -2.92 1.70 18.70
CA GLY A 174 -1.95 2.69 18.20
C GLY A 174 -0.79 2.94 19.15
N LEU A 175 -0.30 1.88 19.82
CA LEU A 175 0.64 1.96 20.93
C LEU A 175 1.97 1.31 20.56
N MET A 176 3.04 2.09 20.67
CA MET A 176 4.41 1.63 20.45
C MET A 176 5.09 1.31 21.78
N THR A 177 5.80 0.18 21.86
CA THR A 177 6.49 -0.28 23.08
C THR A 177 7.92 -0.75 22.78
N TRP A 178 8.84 -0.49 23.70
CA TRP A 178 10.19 -1.04 23.72
C TRP A 178 10.51 -1.59 25.10
N THR A 179 11.25 -2.69 25.17
CA THR A 179 11.79 -3.24 26.42
C THR A 179 13.18 -3.78 26.14
N PHE A 180 14.14 -3.46 27.00
CA PHE A 180 15.52 -3.96 26.89
C PHE A 180 16.28 -3.75 28.21
N THR A 181 17.45 -4.37 28.30
CA THR A 181 18.43 -4.09 29.36
C THR A 181 19.55 -3.23 28.77
N TRP A 182 19.82 -2.07 29.37
CA TRP A 182 20.96 -1.21 29.04
C TRP A 182 22.06 -1.38 30.09
N SER A 183 23.27 -1.75 29.66
CA SER A 183 24.42 -2.02 30.52
C SER A 183 25.64 -1.17 30.13
N PRO A 184 25.61 0.15 30.38
CA PRO A 184 26.73 1.04 30.10
C PRO A 184 27.95 0.69 30.96
N THR A 185 29.14 0.89 30.40
CA THR A 185 30.40 0.41 31.00
C THR A 185 30.67 1.12 32.33
N GLY A 186 30.84 0.38 33.42
CA GLY A 186 31.16 0.94 34.75
C GLY A 186 29.97 1.49 35.54
N HIS A 187 28.76 1.45 34.98
CA HIS A 187 27.56 2.06 35.57
C HIS A 187 26.54 1.05 36.16
N GLY A 188 26.66 -0.23 35.84
CA GLY A 188 25.69 -1.28 36.20
C GLY A 188 24.60 -1.42 35.13
N SER A 189 23.67 -2.35 35.30
CA SER A 189 22.58 -2.58 34.34
C SER A 189 21.27 -1.87 34.71
N PHE A 190 20.50 -1.52 33.69
CA PHE A 190 19.20 -0.87 33.79
C PHE A 190 18.18 -1.63 32.95
N LYS A 191 17.10 -2.10 33.56
CA LYS A 191 15.94 -2.60 32.79
C LYS A 191 15.10 -1.40 32.38
N VAL A 192 14.93 -1.20 31.08
CA VAL A 192 14.25 -0.04 30.51
C VAL A 192 13.03 -0.51 29.71
N SER A 193 11.92 0.21 29.85
CA SER A 193 10.80 0.09 28.93
C SER A 193 10.26 1.45 28.54
N TYR A 194 9.94 1.64 27.26
CA TYR A 194 9.23 2.80 26.75
C TYR A 194 7.85 2.42 26.23
N GLN A 195 6.88 3.31 26.40
CA GLN A 195 5.58 3.28 25.72
C GLN A 195 5.25 4.65 25.15
N MET A 196 4.66 4.70 23.95
CA MET A 196 4.40 5.95 23.24
C MET A 196 3.14 5.87 22.38
N PHE A 197 2.37 6.94 22.37
CA PHE A 197 1.24 7.11 21.44
C PHE A 197 0.94 8.59 21.13
N ALA A 198 0.44 8.85 19.92
CA ALA A 198 -0.23 10.10 19.55
C ALA A 198 -1.74 9.94 19.81
N HIS A 199 -2.34 10.82 20.60
CA HIS A 199 -3.68 10.58 21.13
C HIS A 199 -4.75 10.72 20.04
N LYS A 200 -5.43 9.62 19.69
CA LYS A 200 -6.48 9.55 18.66
C LYS A 200 -7.67 10.50 18.89
N LEU A 201 -8.24 10.54 20.11
CA LEU A 201 -9.36 11.47 20.44
C LEU A 201 -8.92 12.92 20.68
N TYR A 202 -8.02 13.15 21.65
CA TYR A 202 -7.49 14.49 21.92
C TYR A 202 -6.32 14.80 20.99
N VAL A 203 -6.62 15.17 19.74
CA VAL A 203 -5.66 15.32 18.64
C VAL A 203 -4.42 16.16 18.97
N ASN A 204 -4.51 17.13 19.88
CA ASN A 204 -3.37 17.96 20.30
C ASN A 204 -2.43 17.27 21.30
N GLN A 205 -2.73 16.07 21.79
CA GLN A 205 -1.99 15.39 22.86
C GLN A 205 -1.13 14.24 22.32
N ALA A 206 0.03 14.03 22.96
CA ALA A 206 0.81 12.81 22.84
C ALA A 206 1.53 12.50 24.15
N LEU A 207 1.88 11.23 24.35
CA LEU A 207 2.48 10.76 25.59
C LEU A 207 3.64 9.81 25.32
N VAL A 208 4.65 9.89 26.19
CA VAL A 208 5.76 8.94 26.26
C VAL A 208 5.98 8.58 27.73
N THR A 209 6.04 7.29 28.05
CA THR A 209 6.36 6.81 29.40
C THR A 209 7.62 5.97 29.36
N MET A 210 8.56 6.25 30.25
CA MET A 210 9.76 5.46 30.50
C MET A 210 9.67 4.82 31.88
N ASN A 211 9.80 3.50 31.96
CA ASN A 211 10.12 2.81 33.20
C ASN A 211 11.60 2.43 33.19
N ILE A 212 12.29 2.67 34.29
CA ILE A 212 13.70 2.32 34.46
C ILE A 212 13.93 1.73 35.85
N THR A 213 14.58 0.58 35.88
CA THR A 213 14.98 -0.10 37.12
C THR A 213 16.49 -0.30 37.11
N ALA A 214 17.19 0.35 38.04
CA ALA A 214 18.63 0.19 38.19
C ALA A 214 18.95 -1.05 39.02
N GLU A 215 19.96 -1.81 38.61
CA GLU A 215 20.50 -2.94 39.38
C GLU A 215 21.07 -2.50 40.74
N ARG A 216 21.68 -1.32 40.77
CA ARG A 216 22.24 -0.68 41.96
C ARG A 216 21.76 0.75 42.09
N THR A 217 21.74 1.28 43.31
CA THR A 217 21.36 2.68 43.55
C THR A 217 22.26 3.60 42.73
N THR A 218 21.65 4.40 41.86
CA THR A 218 22.37 5.17 40.84
C THR A 218 21.81 6.57 40.72
N ASN A 219 22.71 7.55 40.67
CA ASN A 219 22.38 8.92 40.32
C ASN A 219 22.47 9.10 38.81
N LEU A 220 21.42 9.64 38.20
CA LEU A 220 21.40 9.99 36.78
C LEU A 220 20.50 11.20 36.54
N THR A 221 20.55 11.74 35.33
CA THR A 221 19.63 12.78 34.87
C THR A 221 18.63 12.16 33.90
N VAL A 222 17.33 12.43 34.10
CA VAL A 222 16.30 12.11 33.10
C VAL A 222 15.96 13.37 32.33
N ALA A 223 16.21 13.35 31.01
CA ALA A 223 15.99 14.49 30.14
C ALA A 223 14.62 14.47 29.47
N ASN A 224 13.90 15.58 29.58
CA ASN A 224 12.72 15.88 28.77
C ASN A 224 13.17 16.77 27.61
N VAL A 225 13.22 16.23 26.38
CA VAL A 225 13.84 16.87 25.21
C VAL A 225 12.82 17.18 24.12
N LEU A 226 12.83 18.41 23.61
CA LEU A 226 12.25 18.76 22.31
C LEU A 226 13.42 19.02 21.36
N ASN A 227 13.66 18.11 20.41
CA ASN A 227 14.83 18.19 19.53
C ASN A 227 14.47 18.89 18.22
N GLY A 228 15.00 20.10 18.05
CA GLY A 228 14.74 20.96 16.90
C GLY A 228 15.42 20.56 15.60
N ASP A 229 16.33 19.59 15.58
CA ASP A 229 16.97 19.11 14.33
C ASP A 229 15.95 18.46 13.39
N CYS A 230 14.82 18.02 13.94
CA CYS A 230 13.65 17.54 13.22
C CYS A 230 12.83 18.66 12.55
N ALA A 231 12.97 19.92 12.99
CA ALA A 231 12.19 21.05 12.51
C ALA A 231 12.73 21.62 11.18
N VAL A 232 12.91 20.75 10.18
CA VAL A 232 13.37 21.12 8.84
C VAL A 232 12.36 22.05 8.15
N ARG A 233 12.86 22.95 7.31
CA ARG A 233 12.05 23.93 6.55
C ARG A 233 11.21 24.87 7.42
N THR A 234 11.66 25.10 8.64
CA THR A 234 11.07 26.10 9.53
C THR A 234 12.08 27.10 10.04
N THR A 235 11.57 28.27 10.41
CA THR A 235 12.30 29.28 11.16
C THR A 235 11.95 29.13 12.65
N PRO A 236 12.95 28.99 13.54
CA PRO A 236 12.74 28.94 14.99
C PRO A 236 12.06 30.21 15.53
N GLY A 237 11.07 30.02 16.39
CA GLY A 237 10.36 31.07 17.11
C GLY A 237 10.73 31.13 18.60
N ASP A 238 9.74 31.49 19.44
CA ASP A 238 9.89 31.50 20.89
C ASP A 238 10.15 30.10 21.44
N LYS A 239 11.01 30.01 22.45
CA LYS A 239 11.16 28.85 23.32
C LYS A 239 11.37 29.27 24.76
N GLY A 240 11.03 28.40 25.71
CA GLY A 240 11.26 28.68 27.11
C GLY A 240 10.46 27.78 28.02
N ILE A 241 10.18 28.27 29.22
CA ILE A 241 9.37 27.59 30.22
C ILE A 241 8.14 28.44 30.48
N ASP A 242 6.98 27.81 30.46
CA ASP A 242 5.71 28.41 30.79
C ASP A 242 4.94 27.40 31.66
N SER A 243 4.50 27.82 32.84
CA SER A 243 3.69 26.99 33.74
C SER A 243 4.39 25.68 34.17
N GLY A 244 5.71 25.76 34.32
CA GLY A 244 6.56 24.63 34.75
C GLY A 244 6.72 23.53 33.69
N ILE A 245 6.43 23.82 32.41
CA ILE A 245 6.67 22.93 31.28
C ILE A 245 7.46 23.67 30.20
N ILE A 246 8.28 22.95 29.44
CA ILE A 246 9.05 23.56 28.34
C ILE A 246 8.16 23.73 27.12
N PHE A 247 8.46 24.73 26.31
CA PHE A 247 7.87 24.91 25.01
C PHE A 247 8.88 25.42 24.00
N THR A 248 8.58 25.18 22.74
CA THR A 248 9.26 25.75 21.58
C THR A 248 8.23 26.00 20.49
N SER A 249 8.55 26.90 19.57
CA SER A 249 7.70 27.23 18.44
C SER A 249 8.52 27.39 17.17
N VAL A 250 7.87 27.10 16.05
CA VAL A 250 8.47 27.17 14.72
C VAL A 250 7.44 27.73 13.73
N GLN A 251 7.94 28.40 12.70
CA GLN A 251 7.14 28.94 11.61
C GLN A 251 7.58 28.29 10.30
N PRO A 252 6.65 27.83 9.44
CA PRO A 252 7.04 27.29 8.15
C PRO A 252 7.70 28.40 7.32
N ASN A 253 8.79 28.07 6.61
CA ASN A 253 9.52 29.08 5.84
C ASN A 253 8.62 29.72 4.78
N GLY A 254 8.78 31.03 4.53
CA GLY A 254 8.00 31.75 3.52
C GLY A 254 6.51 31.94 3.82
N ILE A 255 5.98 31.41 4.93
CA ILE A 255 4.58 31.58 5.33
C ILE A 255 4.48 32.49 6.54
N GLN A 256 3.76 33.60 6.39
CA GLN A 256 3.52 34.55 7.48
C GLN A 256 2.33 34.14 8.35
N ASN A 257 2.35 34.57 9.62
CA ASN A 257 1.27 34.36 10.59
C ASN A 257 0.90 32.89 10.84
N VAL A 258 1.77 31.95 10.47
CA VAL A 258 1.62 30.54 10.79
C VAL A 258 2.68 30.15 11.81
N THR A 259 2.24 29.62 12.96
CA THR A 259 3.16 29.22 14.03
C THR A 259 2.65 27.95 14.70
N ALA A 260 3.51 26.94 14.76
CA ALA A 260 3.31 25.74 15.54
C ALA A 260 3.96 25.88 16.92
N PHE A 261 3.27 25.44 17.96
CA PHE A 261 3.78 25.35 19.33
C PHE A 261 3.82 23.90 19.77
N VAL A 262 4.96 23.51 20.36
CA VAL A 262 5.15 22.20 20.99
C VAL A 262 5.49 22.44 22.46
N TYR A 263 4.63 21.95 23.35
CA TYR A 263 4.78 21.99 24.81
C TYR A 263 5.08 20.59 25.33
N ALA A 264 5.94 20.46 26.34
CA ALA A 264 6.20 19.19 27.01
C ALA A 264 6.42 19.35 28.52
N GLY A 265 5.61 18.64 29.31
CA GLY A 265 5.80 18.47 30.75
C GLY A 265 6.20 17.05 31.12
N MET A 266 6.79 16.85 32.29
CA MET A 266 7.17 15.53 32.79
C MET A 266 6.71 15.33 34.24
N SER A 267 6.26 14.12 34.57
CA SER A 267 6.04 13.64 35.93
C SER A 267 6.98 12.47 36.23
N SER A 268 7.21 12.20 37.51
CA SER A 268 8.04 11.08 37.96
C SER A 268 7.48 10.41 39.21
N THR A 269 7.57 9.08 39.27
CA THR A 269 7.28 8.26 40.47
C THR A 269 8.39 7.22 40.67
N GLY A 270 8.59 6.75 41.91
CA GLY A 270 9.59 5.72 42.22
C GLY A 270 11.05 6.18 42.22
N ALA A 271 11.35 7.42 41.81
CA ALA A 271 12.67 8.04 41.92
C ALA A 271 12.69 9.18 42.93
N THR A 272 13.84 9.40 43.59
CA THR A 272 14.06 10.59 44.41
C THR A 272 14.56 11.73 43.51
N VAL A 273 13.73 12.75 43.28
CA VAL A 273 14.14 13.95 42.54
C VAL A 273 14.96 14.84 43.47
N ARG A 274 16.24 15.06 43.12
CA ARG A 274 17.20 15.87 43.88
C ARG A 274 17.14 17.34 43.47
N SER A 275 17.05 17.59 42.17
CA SER A 275 16.93 18.94 41.60
C SER A 275 16.39 18.89 40.18
N VAL A 276 15.95 20.05 39.68
CA VAL A 276 15.52 20.24 38.30
C VAL A 276 16.43 21.28 37.65
N GLU A 277 17.07 20.89 36.56
CA GLU A 277 17.86 21.78 35.72
C GLU A 277 16.98 22.37 34.61
N GLN A 278 17.00 23.70 34.53
CA GLN A 278 16.14 24.47 33.61
C GLN A 278 16.75 24.58 32.21
N ALA A 279 15.90 24.97 31.25
CA ALA A 279 15.97 24.92 29.78
C ALA A 279 17.28 25.21 29.00
N THR A 280 18.40 25.55 29.65
CA THR A 280 19.69 25.88 29.00
C THR A 280 20.66 24.69 28.96
N TRP A 281 20.12 23.48 28.89
CA TRP A 281 20.90 22.25 28.90
C TRP A 281 21.53 21.96 27.53
N VAL A 282 22.87 21.89 27.48
CA VAL A 282 23.62 21.54 26.26
C VAL A 282 24.15 20.10 26.35
N ARG A 283 23.55 19.19 25.58
CA ARG A 283 24.04 17.81 25.36
C ARG A 283 23.80 17.39 23.91
N PRO A 284 24.59 16.43 23.37
CA PRO A 284 24.47 16.02 21.97
C PRO A 284 23.06 15.60 21.54
N TYR A 285 22.30 14.92 22.41
CA TYR A 285 20.96 14.44 22.11
C TYR A 285 19.87 15.54 22.10
N VAL A 286 20.17 16.74 22.58
CA VAL A 286 19.22 17.88 22.57
C VAL A 286 19.06 18.43 21.14
N GLY A 287 20.06 18.22 20.29
CA GLY A 287 20.12 18.75 18.94
C GLY A 287 20.75 20.14 18.89
N ASN A 288 21.15 20.56 17.69
CA ASN A 288 21.90 21.80 17.47
C ASN A 288 21.02 22.95 16.95
N ASN A 289 19.78 22.66 16.54
CA ASN A 289 18.84 23.67 16.07
C ASN A 289 18.44 24.66 17.18
N GLN A 290 18.19 25.92 16.83
CA GLN A 290 17.80 26.95 17.81
C GLN A 290 16.44 26.67 18.45
N SER A 291 15.56 25.89 17.83
CA SER A 291 14.29 25.45 18.40
C SER A 291 14.43 24.29 19.41
N SER A 292 15.62 23.72 19.59
CA SER A 292 15.89 22.70 20.60
C SER A 292 15.81 23.26 22.02
N ILE A 293 15.19 22.49 22.92
CA ILE A 293 15.06 22.82 24.35
C ILE A 293 14.93 21.53 25.17
N ALA A 294 15.55 21.50 26.36
CA ALA A 294 15.45 20.36 27.27
C ALA A 294 15.50 20.77 28.74
N THR A 295 14.84 20.01 29.61
CA THR A 295 14.98 20.10 31.08
C THR A 295 15.47 18.78 31.65
N GLY A 296 16.31 18.84 32.69
CA GLY A 296 16.86 17.66 33.36
C GLY A 296 16.31 17.45 34.76
N LEU A 297 15.79 16.26 35.03
CA LEU A 297 15.49 15.81 36.39
C LEU A 297 16.72 15.06 36.93
N HIS A 298 17.43 15.68 37.87
CA HIS A 298 18.50 15.02 38.59
C HIS A 298 17.88 14.07 39.61
N VAL A 299 18.00 12.78 39.38
CA VAL A 299 17.31 11.75 40.19
C VAL A 299 18.29 10.78 40.83
N THR A 300 17.81 10.10 41.86
CA THR A 300 18.41 8.88 42.41
C THR A 300 17.43 7.74 42.20
N LEU A 301 17.86 6.73 41.44
CA LEU A 301 17.15 5.45 41.30
C LEU A 301 17.58 4.53 42.45
N GLN A 302 16.62 3.88 43.11
CA GLN A 302 16.92 2.87 44.13
C GLN A 302 17.10 1.50 43.48
N ALA A 303 18.06 0.72 43.96
CA ALA A 303 18.33 -0.63 43.47
C ALA A 303 17.06 -1.49 43.46
N GLY A 304 16.74 -2.09 42.32
CA GLY A 304 15.60 -3.00 42.14
C GLY A 304 14.22 -2.34 42.18
N GLN A 305 14.11 -1.02 42.38
CA GLN A 305 12.83 -0.30 42.34
C GLN A 305 12.59 0.31 40.96
N VAL A 306 11.36 0.17 40.46
CA VAL A 306 10.94 0.79 39.19
C VAL A 306 10.71 2.28 39.43
N ALA A 307 11.43 3.12 38.68
CA ALA A 307 11.09 4.52 38.52
C ALA A 307 10.37 4.74 37.19
N THR A 308 9.27 5.50 37.23
CA THR A 308 8.47 5.83 36.03
C THR A 308 8.55 7.32 35.76
N PHE A 309 8.79 7.69 34.52
CA PHE A 309 8.79 9.05 34.01
C PHE A 309 7.80 9.16 32.87
N THR A 310 6.80 10.02 32.99
CA THR A 310 5.82 10.24 31.92
C THR A 310 5.94 11.66 31.40
N LYS A 311 6.15 11.77 30.08
CA LYS A 311 6.14 13.01 29.32
C LYS A 311 4.76 13.21 28.69
N PHE A 312 4.22 14.42 28.87
CA PHE A 312 2.94 14.86 28.34
C PHE A 312 3.19 15.98 27.35
N VAL A 313 2.81 15.75 26.10
CA VAL A 313 3.09 16.64 24.97
C VAL A 313 1.80 17.29 24.50
N GLY A 314 1.87 18.58 24.18
CA GLY A 314 0.79 19.35 23.59
C GLY A 314 1.25 20.06 22.34
N ILE A 315 0.54 19.89 21.22
CA ILE A 315 0.93 20.38 19.89
C ILE A 315 -0.25 21.11 19.27
N ALA A 316 -0.03 22.32 18.75
CA ALA A 316 -1.03 23.04 17.96
C ALA A 316 -0.38 24.04 16.99
N SER A 317 -0.96 24.19 15.81
CA SER A 317 -0.61 25.19 14.79
C SER A 317 -1.78 26.15 14.60
N SER A 318 -1.47 27.39 14.21
CA SER A 318 -2.48 28.38 13.81
C SER A 318 -3.25 27.99 12.56
N ASP A 319 -2.79 27.00 11.78
CA ASP A 319 -3.56 26.44 10.67
C ASP A 319 -4.85 25.75 11.15
N GLY A 320 -4.77 24.98 12.24
CA GLY A 320 -5.94 24.30 12.80
C GLY A 320 -6.63 25.07 13.93
N PHE A 321 -5.90 25.91 14.67
CA PHE A 321 -6.37 26.50 15.93
C PHE A 321 -6.10 28.00 16.01
N ALA A 322 -7.15 28.81 16.20
CA ALA A 322 -7.03 30.27 16.30
C ALA A 322 -6.10 30.79 17.42
N ARG A 323 -5.88 30.00 18.48
CA ARG A 323 -4.96 30.33 19.60
C ARG A 323 -4.02 29.15 19.88
N PRO A 324 -3.03 28.88 19.00
CA PRO A 324 -2.27 27.63 19.03
C PRO A 324 -1.42 27.49 20.29
N LYS A 325 -0.77 28.58 20.75
CA LYS A 325 0.00 28.56 22.00
C LYS A 325 -0.83 28.13 23.20
N VAL A 326 -2.07 28.63 23.30
CA VAL A 326 -3.01 28.29 24.38
C VAL A 326 -3.49 26.85 24.24
N ALA A 327 -3.82 26.41 23.02
CA ALA A 327 -4.27 25.04 22.76
C ALA A 327 -3.19 24.01 23.10
N ALA A 328 -1.96 24.19 22.61
CA ALA A 328 -0.82 23.31 22.89
C ALA A 328 -0.51 23.25 24.39
N ARG A 329 -0.43 24.42 25.06
CA ARG A 329 -0.21 24.49 26.51
C ARG A 329 -1.30 23.76 27.29
N ARG A 330 -2.58 24.01 26.95
CA ARG A 330 -3.71 23.37 27.63
C ARG A 330 -3.67 21.86 27.44
N ALA A 331 -3.40 21.38 26.22
CA ALA A 331 -3.32 19.96 25.91
C ALA A 331 -2.26 19.23 26.76
N ALA A 332 -1.05 19.78 26.85
CA ALA A 332 0.02 19.21 27.68
C ALA A 332 -0.36 19.20 29.18
N LEU A 333 -0.95 20.29 29.68
CA LEU A 333 -1.34 20.41 31.09
C LEU A 333 -2.51 19.49 31.45
N SER A 334 -3.53 19.38 30.59
CA SER A 334 -4.68 18.51 30.83
C SER A 334 -4.31 17.03 30.74
N ALA A 335 -3.44 16.65 29.80
CA ALA A 335 -2.92 15.29 29.73
C ALA A 335 -2.14 14.93 31.00
N ARG A 336 -1.33 15.87 31.51
CA ARG A 336 -0.60 15.70 32.78
C ARG A 336 -1.52 15.58 33.98
N GLU A 337 -2.59 16.35 34.03
CA GLU A 337 -3.60 16.30 35.09
C GLU A 337 -4.39 14.97 35.06
N ALA A 338 -4.77 14.50 33.87
CA ALA A 338 -5.43 13.20 33.71
C ALA A 338 -4.50 12.02 34.04
N GLY A 339 -3.20 12.16 33.75
CA GLY A 339 -2.19 11.13 33.95
C GLY A 339 -2.19 10.07 32.84
N TYR A 340 -1.17 9.21 32.86
CA TYR A 340 -0.93 8.22 31.80
C TYR A 340 -2.09 7.24 31.63
N SER A 341 -2.56 6.62 32.71
CA SER A 341 -3.57 5.55 32.64
C SER A 341 -4.89 6.02 32.04
N ALA A 342 -5.39 7.19 32.47
CA ALA A 342 -6.64 7.74 31.93
C ALA A 342 -6.48 8.19 30.46
N SER A 343 -5.33 8.77 30.11
CA SER A 343 -5.02 9.15 28.72
C SER A 343 -4.94 7.92 27.82
N LEU A 344 -4.22 6.87 28.23
CA LEU A 344 -4.15 5.61 27.48
C LEU A 344 -5.52 4.96 27.34
N GLN A 345 -6.34 4.95 28.39
CA GLN A 345 -7.70 4.40 28.32
C GLN A 345 -8.54 5.12 27.27
N SER A 346 -8.62 6.44 27.32
CA SER A 346 -9.40 7.21 26.34
C SER A 346 -8.84 7.13 24.91
N HIS A 347 -7.51 7.02 24.77
CA HIS A 347 -6.87 6.76 23.49
C HIS A 347 -7.26 5.41 22.88
N VAL A 348 -7.16 4.34 23.67
CA VAL A 348 -7.49 2.98 23.24
C VAL A 348 -8.98 2.85 22.96
N SER A 349 -9.84 3.51 23.75
CA SER A 349 -11.28 3.54 23.48
C SER A 349 -11.60 4.21 22.14
N ALA A 350 -10.87 5.26 21.77
CA ALA A 350 -11.05 5.91 20.46
C ALA A 350 -10.63 4.97 19.32
N TRP A 351 -9.48 4.32 19.41
CA TRP A 351 -9.08 3.30 18.42
C TRP A 351 -10.06 2.13 18.33
N ALA A 352 -10.62 1.67 19.45
CA ALA A 352 -11.61 0.60 19.45
C ALA A 352 -12.94 0.98 18.77
N ILE A 353 -13.23 2.29 18.65
CA ILE A 353 -14.38 2.82 17.90
C ILE A 353 -14.00 2.99 16.43
N ASP A 354 -12.84 3.61 16.16
CA ASP A 354 -12.40 3.97 14.81
C ASP A 354 -11.85 2.77 14.00
N PHE A 355 -11.40 1.69 14.67
CA PHE A 355 -10.74 0.55 14.04
C PHE A 355 -11.20 -0.79 14.64
N THR A 356 -12.38 -1.23 14.24
CA THR A 356 -13.06 -2.42 14.76
C THR A 356 -12.59 -3.70 14.08
N ALA A 357 -12.79 -4.86 14.72
CA ALA A 357 -12.43 -6.16 14.15
C ALA A 357 -13.15 -6.46 12.82
N ASP A 358 -14.40 -6.03 12.68
CA ASP A 358 -15.18 -6.23 11.47
C ASP A 358 -14.80 -5.26 10.35
N SER A 359 -14.04 -4.19 10.63
CA SER A 359 -13.50 -3.27 9.61
C SER A 359 -12.25 -3.79 8.88
N VAL A 360 -11.78 -5.01 9.23
CA VAL A 360 -10.65 -5.68 8.59
C VAL A 360 -11.07 -7.05 8.03
N ASP A 361 -10.45 -7.43 6.91
CA ASP A 361 -10.62 -8.74 6.30
C ASP A 361 -9.99 -9.84 7.17
N ASP A 362 -10.68 -10.97 7.32
CA ASP A 362 -10.29 -12.05 8.22
C ASP A 362 -10.23 -13.39 7.50
N PHE A 363 -9.02 -13.96 7.49
CA PHE A 363 -8.64 -15.19 6.82
C PHE A 363 -8.66 -16.41 7.76
N SER A 364 -9.07 -16.22 9.02
CA SER A 364 -9.09 -17.31 10.00
C SER A 364 -10.26 -18.27 9.77
N PHE A 365 -10.09 -19.50 10.26
CA PHE A 365 -11.18 -20.48 10.36
C PHE A 365 -12.20 -20.01 11.41
N PRO A 366 -13.49 -19.78 11.07
CA PRO A 366 -14.50 -19.36 12.03
C PRO A 366 -14.67 -20.32 13.21
N GLU A 367 -14.31 -21.59 13.04
CA GLU A 367 -14.46 -22.62 14.05
C GLU A 367 -13.50 -22.47 15.24
N ASN A 368 -12.30 -21.95 15.00
CA ASN A 368 -11.23 -21.92 16.00
C ASN A 368 -10.34 -20.65 15.98
N GLY A 369 -10.57 -19.73 15.05
CA GLY A 369 -9.81 -18.47 14.91
C GLY A 369 -8.37 -18.61 14.42
N THR A 370 -7.94 -19.80 13.93
CA THR A 370 -6.58 -20.01 13.42
C THR A 370 -6.50 -19.76 11.92
N PHE A 371 -5.32 -19.42 11.42
CA PHE A 371 -5.07 -19.41 9.98
C PHE A 371 -4.91 -20.82 9.38
N PRO A 372 -5.18 -20.97 8.07
CA PRO A 372 -4.58 -22.03 7.25
C PRO A 372 -3.06 -22.09 7.42
N ASP A 373 -2.49 -23.29 7.31
CA ASP A 373 -1.04 -23.53 7.34
C ASP A 373 -0.41 -23.10 6.02
N ASP A 374 -0.37 -21.78 5.80
CA ASP A 374 0.20 -21.12 4.62
C ASP A 374 0.74 -19.74 5.03
N LEU A 375 2.06 -19.55 4.86
CA LEU A 375 2.73 -18.27 5.17
C LEU A 375 2.20 -17.11 4.33
N TYR A 376 1.72 -17.35 3.10
CA TYR A 376 1.09 -16.32 2.28
C TYR A 376 -0.24 -15.84 2.89
N ILE A 377 -0.97 -16.72 3.58
CA ILE A 377 -2.19 -16.34 4.30
C ILE A 377 -1.84 -15.55 5.56
N VAL A 378 -0.79 -15.94 6.28
CA VAL A 378 -0.27 -15.16 7.43
C VAL A 378 0.09 -13.74 6.99
N ASP A 379 0.88 -13.60 5.91
CA ASP A 379 1.25 -12.29 5.35
C ASP A 379 0.02 -11.49 4.88
N SER A 380 -0.98 -12.14 4.27
CA SER A 380 -2.23 -11.50 3.85
C SER A 380 -3.03 -10.96 5.04
N ALA A 381 -3.11 -11.73 6.13
CA ALA A 381 -3.84 -11.34 7.33
C ALA A 381 -3.13 -10.18 8.07
N ILE A 382 -1.80 -10.20 8.14
CA ILE A 382 -1.02 -9.07 8.70
C ILE A 382 -1.26 -7.82 7.84
N THR A 383 -1.17 -7.96 6.52
CA THR A 383 -1.33 -6.83 5.58
C THR A 383 -2.74 -6.25 5.60
N ALA A 384 -3.78 -7.08 5.78
CA ALA A 384 -5.15 -6.60 5.94
C ALA A 384 -5.30 -5.60 7.11
N VAL A 385 -4.62 -5.89 8.24
CA VAL A 385 -4.60 -4.99 9.41
C VAL A 385 -3.63 -3.82 9.20
N ALA A 386 -2.41 -4.09 8.76
CA ALA A 386 -1.35 -3.09 8.63
C ALA A 386 -1.72 -1.98 7.62
N ASN A 387 -2.32 -2.34 6.49
CA ASN A 387 -2.77 -1.36 5.48
C ASN A 387 -3.82 -0.42 6.07
N ALA A 388 -4.85 -0.96 6.74
CA ALA A 388 -5.89 -0.14 7.36
C ALA A 388 -5.31 0.75 8.47
N TYR A 389 -4.47 0.20 9.35
CA TYR A 389 -3.82 0.95 10.43
C TYR A 389 -2.96 2.12 9.91
N HIS A 390 -2.09 1.85 8.94
CA HIS A 390 -1.17 2.86 8.42
C HIS A 390 -1.89 3.99 7.66
N LEU A 391 -3.06 3.74 7.08
CA LEU A 391 -3.91 4.79 6.51
C LEU A 391 -4.68 5.53 7.62
N LEU A 392 -5.35 4.82 8.54
CA LEU A 392 -6.21 5.40 9.59
C LEU A 392 -5.46 6.27 10.61
N GLN A 393 -4.18 5.99 10.87
CA GLN A 393 -3.40 6.87 11.76
C GLN A 393 -3.17 8.27 11.14
N ASN A 394 -3.40 8.44 9.84
CA ASN A 394 -3.31 9.72 9.14
C ASN A 394 -4.67 10.40 8.94
N THR A 395 -5.73 9.94 9.61
CA THR A 395 -7.07 10.52 9.53
C THR A 395 -7.61 10.95 10.90
N VAL A 396 -8.53 11.90 10.90
CA VAL A 396 -9.20 12.42 12.10
C VAL A 396 -10.69 12.09 12.02
N SER A 397 -11.24 11.46 13.06
CA SER A 397 -12.69 11.16 13.14
C SER A 397 -13.50 12.40 13.51
N ASP A 398 -14.80 12.44 13.18
CA ASP A 398 -15.63 13.61 13.49
C ASP A 398 -15.75 13.84 15.01
N THR A 399 -15.68 12.78 15.83
CA THR A 399 -15.74 12.88 17.29
C THR A 399 -14.47 13.56 17.80
N ALA A 400 -13.31 13.28 17.19
CA ALA A 400 -12.06 13.96 17.50
C ALA A 400 -12.09 15.44 17.05
N ILE A 401 -12.67 15.75 15.89
CA ILE A 401 -12.89 17.13 15.41
C ILE A 401 -13.79 17.90 16.38
N ALA A 402 -14.92 17.31 16.78
CA ALA A 402 -15.85 17.91 17.74
C ALA A 402 -15.19 18.13 19.11
N THR A 403 -14.40 17.16 19.57
CA THR A 403 -13.62 17.26 20.82
C THR A 403 -12.57 18.35 20.76
N ALA A 404 -11.99 18.60 19.58
CA ALA A 404 -11.07 19.71 19.32
C ALA A 404 -11.78 21.07 19.17
N GLY A 405 -13.10 21.13 19.33
CA GLY A 405 -13.90 22.35 19.21
C GLY A 405 -14.18 22.76 17.76
N ASN A 406 -14.38 21.78 16.86
CA ASN A 406 -14.57 21.96 15.43
C ASN A 406 -13.40 22.70 14.77
N ALA A 407 -12.19 22.31 15.14
CA ALA A 407 -10.96 22.82 14.54
C ALA A 407 -10.87 22.43 13.06
N SER A 408 -10.22 23.28 12.24
CA SER A 408 -10.00 23.01 10.82
C SER A 408 -8.78 22.10 10.65
N ILE A 409 -9.00 20.79 10.86
CA ILE A 409 -7.93 19.78 10.94
C ILE A 409 -8.18 18.55 10.08
N ASN A 410 -9.24 18.52 9.26
CA ASN A 410 -9.62 17.37 8.42
C ASN A 410 -9.73 17.76 6.93
N ASN A 411 -8.74 18.52 6.47
CA ASN A 411 -8.72 19.18 5.17
C ASN A 411 -7.31 19.24 4.57
N HIS A 412 -6.43 18.31 4.94
CA HIS A 412 -5.06 18.21 4.44
C HIS A 412 -4.76 16.91 3.67
N SER A 413 -5.76 16.03 3.51
CA SER A 413 -5.64 14.72 2.85
C SER A 413 -4.52 13.84 3.43
N ILE A 414 -4.16 12.75 2.75
CA ILE A 414 -3.06 11.86 3.10
C ILE A 414 -1.95 12.04 2.06
N SER A 415 -0.76 12.44 2.51
CA SER A 415 0.44 12.52 1.65
C SER A 415 1.04 11.14 1.43
N VAL A 416 1.87 10.99 0.39
CA VAL A 416 2.54 9.71 0.05
C VAL A 416 3.29 9.11 1.24
N GLY A 417 3.97 9.94 2.04
CA GLY A 417 4.72 9.55 3.23
C GLY A 417 3.94 9.60 4.55
N GLY A 418 2.67 10.02 4.53
CA GLY A 418 1.87 10.32 5.72
C GLY A 418 2.49 11.43 6.59
N LEU A 419 2.13 11.44 7.89
CA LEU A 419 2.59 12.42 8.87
C LEU A 419 3.90 12.02 9.57
N GLY A 420 4.54 10.93 9.13
CA GLY A 420 5.80 10.41 9.71
C GLY A 420 7.04 10.61 8.84
N SER A 421 6.89 11.14 7.63
CA SER A 421 7.97 11.28 6.63
C SER A 421 7.76 12.53 5.77
N ASP A 422 8.85 13.09 5.25
CA ASP A 422 8.81 14.19 4.28
C ASP A 422 9.07 13.71 2.84
N SER A 423 8.95 12.41 2.58
CA SER A 423 8.94 11.83 1.24
C SER A 423 7.93 12.57 0.35
N TYR A 424 8.26 12.77 -0.93
CA TYR A 424 7.44 13.52 -1.89
C TYR A 424 7.03 14.92 -1.39
N ALA A 425 7.89 15.55 -0.57
CA ALA A 425 7.63 16.86 0.02
C ALA A 425 6.34 16.93 0.86
N GLY A 426 5.77 15.79 1.24
CA GLY A 426 4.45 15.70 1.86
C GLY A 426 3.34 16.33 1.01
N GLN A 427 3.49 16.33 -0.32
CA GLN A 427 2.48 16.81 -1.25
C GLN A 427 1.39 15.76 -1.48
N ILE A 428 0.23 16.23 -1.95
CA ILE A 428 -0.95 15.41 -2.29
C ILE A 428 -0.99 15.21 -3.80
N PHE A 429 -1.13 13.95 -4.19
CA PHE A 429 -1.16 13.45 -5.56
C PHE A 429 -2.49 12.71 -5.80
N TRP A 430 -2.73 12.26 -7.04
CA TRP A 430 -3.75 11.26 -7.36
C TRP A 430 -3.64 9.96 -6.52
N ASP A 431 -2.48 9.70 -5.90
CA ASP A 431 -2.23 8.69 -4.87
C ASP A 431 -3.33 8.64 -3.80
N ALA A 432 -3.72 9.82 -3.28
CA ALA A 432 -4.75 9.90 -2.27
C ALA A 432 -6.11 9.46 -2.84
N ASP A 433 -6.45 9.90 -4.05
CA ASP A 433 -7.77 9.77 -4.66
C ASP A 433 -8.03 8.35 -5.24
N ILE A 434 -7.03 7.73 -5.86
CA ILE A 434 -7.18 6.43 -6.57
C ILE A 434 -6.65 5.24 -5.79
N TRP A 435 -5.65 5.45 -4.95
CA TRP A 435 -4.95 4.35 -4.31
C TRP A 435 -5.35 4.23 -2.85
N MET A 436 -5.29 5.32 -2.08
CA MET A 436 -5.61 5.29 -0.65
C MET A 436 -7.11 5.33 -0.39
N GLN A 437 -7.85 6.24 -1.04
CA GLN A 437 -9.26 6.48 -0.75
C GLN A 437 -10.17 5.27 -1.01
N PRO A 438 -10.11 4.56 -2.16
CA PRO A 438 -11.14 3.57 -2.46
C PRO A 438 -11.17 2.40 -1.49
N GLY A 439 -9.98 1.95 -1.05
CA GLY A 439 -9.86 0.91 -0.03
C GLY A 439 -10.38 1.37 1.34
N LEU A 440 -10.06 2.62 1.71
CA LEU A 440 -10.40 3.22 3.00
C LEU A 440 -11.89 3.57 3.10
N VAL A 441 -12.44 4.31 2.14
CA VAL A 441 -13.82 4.83 2.15
C VAL A 441 -14.86 3.72 2.19
N ALA A 442 -14.53 2.55 1.63
CA ALA A 442 -15.41 1.39 1.64
C ALA A 442 -15.75 0.94 3.07
N ALA A 443 -14.82 1.02 4.03
CA ALA A 443 -15.03 0.60 5.41
C ALA A 443 -15.08 1.78 6.41
N PHE A 444 -14.49 2.93 6.06
CA PHE A 444 -14.31 4.09 6.92
C PHE A 444 -14.70 5.40 6.20
N PRO A 445 -15.97 5.58 5.81
CA PRO A 445 -16.42 6.79 5.10
C PRO A 445 -16.09 8.09 5.86
N SER A 446 -16.14 8.09 7.20
CA SER A 446 -15.70 9.21 8.04
C SER A 446 -14.25 9.61 7.77
N ALA A 447 -13.35 8.63 7.92
CA ALA A 447 -11.91 8.82 7.85
C ALA A 447 -11.48 9.28 6.45
N ALA A 448 -12.12 8.75 5.41
CA ALA A 448 -11.84 9.08 4.02
C ALA A 448 -12.30 10.51 3.63
N ARG A 449 -13.27 11.09 4.35
CA ARG A 449 -13.81 12.43 4.05
C ARG A 449 -12.74 13.53 4.01
N GLY A 450 -11.64 13.36 4.76
CA GLY A 450 -10.51 14.30 4.74
C GLY A 450 -9.88 14.49 3.36
N ILE A 451 -9.98 13.49 2.49
CA ILE A 451 -9.47 13.52 1.11
C ILE A 451 -10.39 14.41 0.25
N SER A 452 -11.71 14.19 0.28
CA SER A 452 -12.67 15.02 -0.44
C SER A 452 -12.71 16.46 0.10
N ASN A 453 -12.62 16.65 1.43
CA ASN A 453 -12.57 17.97 2.06
C ASN A 453 -11.36 18.80 1.58
N TYR A 454 -10.20 18.15 1.38
CA TYR A 454 -9.01 18.83 0.85
C TYR A 454 -9.25 19.35 -0.58
N ARG A 455 -9.86 18.53 -1.45
CA ARG A 455 -10.21 18.95 -2.82
C ARG A 455 -11.25 20.07 -2.82
N LEU A 456 -12.24 20.00 -1.93
CA LEU A 456 -13.24 21.05 -1.73
C LEU A 456 -12.62 22.38 -1.29
N GLU A 457 -11.71 22.39 -0.33
CA GLU A 457 -11.01 23.61 0.11
C GLU A 457 -10.19 24.23 -1.04
N ARG A 458 -9.65 23.41 -1.94
CA ARG A 458 -8.74 23.84 -3.01
C ARG A 458 -9.48 24.15 -4.30
N TYR A 459 -10.78 23.91 -4.34
CA TYR A 459 -11.60 24.12 -5.52
C TYR A 459 -11.56 25.56 -6.03
N GLN A 460 -11.62 26.57 -5.13
CA GLN A 460 -11.50 27.97 -5.56
C GLN A 460 -10.15 28.27 -6.22
N GLN A 461 -9.06 27.70 -5.69
CA GLN A 461 -7.75 27.82 -6.32
C GLN A 461 -7.71 27.07 -7.66
N ALA A 462 -8.33 25.88 -7.76
CA ALA A 462 -8.40 25.13 -9.00
C ALA A 462 -9.17 25.89 -10.11
N THR A 463 -10.23 26.63 -9.77
CA THR A 463 -10.88 27.57 -10.70
C THR A 463 -9.94 28.71 -11.09
N SER A 464 -9.18 29.26 -10.14
CA SER A 464 -8.21 30.34 -10.42
C SER A 464 -7.02 29.86 -11.27
N ASN A 465 -6.63 28.59 -11.15
CA ASN A 465 -5.55 27.98 -11.94
C ASN A 465 -5.86 27.99 -13.44
N ILE A 466 -7.13 28.06 -13.84
CA ILE A 466 -7.53 28.21 -15.24
C ILE A 466 -6.93 29.47 -15.88
N GLU A 467 -6.77 30.55 -15.11
CA GLU A 467 -6.15 31.79 -15.58
C GLU A 467 -4.66 31.62 -15.95
N THR A 468 -4.07 30.49 -15.55
CA THR A 468 -2.69 30.12 -15.89
C THR A 468 -2.57 29.29 -17.17
N ALA A 469 -3.63 29.19 -17.98
CA ALA A 469 -3.63 28.47 -19.26
C ALA A 469 -2.54 28.95 -20.25
N TYR A 470 -2.02 30.18 -20.10
CA TYR A 470 -0.85 30.66 -20.85
C TYR A 470 0.43 29.84 -20.60
N GLN A 471 0.46 29.02 -19.55
CA GLN A 471 1.53 28.06 -19.27
C GLN A 471 1.45 26.82 -20.16
N SER A 472 0.28 26.53 -20.75
CA SER A 472 0.18 25.48 -21.75
C SER A 472 0.94 25.88 -23.01
N SER A 473 1.53 24.89 -23.68
CA SER A 473 2.01 24.94 -25.06
C SER A 473 0.95 25.48 -26.02
N LYS A 474 -0.33 25.41 -25.65
CA LYS A 474 -1.48 25.99 -26.34
C LYS A 474 -1.94 27.29 -25.68
N ASN A 475 -1.09 28.31 -25.77
CA ASN A 475 -1.29 29.65 -25.20
C ASN A 475 -2.61 30.37 -25.60
N ASP A 476 -3.35 29.85 -26.60
CA ASP A 476 -4.62 30.43 -27.09
C ASP A 476 -5.88 29.68 -26.60
N THR A 477 -5.76 28.72 -25.66
CA THR A 477 -6.92 27.97 -25.13
C THR A 477 -7.71 28.85 -24.16
N ASN A 478 -8.94 29.20 -24.51
CA ASN A 478 -9.82 30.02 -23.67
C ASN A 478 -10.83 29.14 -22.95
N PHE A 479 -10.75 29.13 -21.62
CA PHE A 479 -11.64 28.37 -20.76
C PHE A 479 -12.76 29.25 -20.21
N THR A 480 -13.92 28.66 -20.00
CA THR A 480 -15.00 29.32 -19.28
C THR A 480 -14.67 29.46 -17.80
N SER A 481 -15.25 30.47 -17.14
CA SER A 481 -14.98 30.75 -15.72
C SER A 481 -15.47 29.67 -14.76
N ASN A 482 -16.23 28.68 -15.24
CA ASN A 482 -16.68 27.52 -14.49
C ASN A 482 -15.82 26.27 -14.75
N ALA A 483 -14.71 26.37 -15.50
CA ALA A 483 -13.71 25.30 -15.52
C ALA A 483 -12.90 25.31 -14.22
N ALA A 484 -12.33 24.16 -13.85
CA ALA A 484 -11.39 24.05 -12.74
C ALA A 484 -10.31 23.02 -13.07
N ILE A 485 -9.06 23.34 -12.72
CA ILE A 485 -7.91 22.46 -12.90
C ILE A 485 -7.07 22.36 -11.64
N PHE A 486 -6.93 21.14 -11.14
CA PHE A 486 -6.04 20.81 -10.03
C PHE A 486 -4.64 20.47 -10.57
N PRO A 487 -3.57 20.90 -9.88
CA PRO A 487 -2.19 20.59 -10.27
C PRO A 487 -1.84 19.12 -10.02
N TRP A 488 -0.83 18.62 -10.75
CA TRP A 488 -0.30 17.26 -10.57
C TRP A 488 0.08 16.95 -9.11
N THR A 489 0.76 17.91 -8.46
CA THR A 489 1.07 17.86 -7.03
C THR A 489 0.49 19.07 -6.35
N SER A 490 -0.09 18.88 -5.18
CA SER A 490 -0.76 19.95 -4.44
C SER A 490 -0.27 20.00 -3.00
N GLY A 491 0.04 21.20 -2.53
CA GLY A 491 0.37 21.49 -1.12
C GLY A 491 -0.52 22.59 -0.55
N ARG A 492 0.09 23.55 0.17
CA ARG A 492 -0.63 24.59 0.92
C ARG A 492 -1.64 25.41 0.13
N PHE A 493 -1.36 25.71 -1.13
CA PHE A 493 -2.19 26.63 -1.92
C PHE A 493 -2.98 25.90 -2.99
N GLY A 494 -2.45 24.81 -3.55
CA GLY A 494 -3.06 24.11 -4.68
C GLY A 494 -2.92 24.85 -6.01
N ASN A 495 -1.93 25.73 -6.12
CA ASN A 495 -1.60 26.46 -7.34
C ASN A 495 -0.72 25.62 -8.29
N CYS A 496 -0.72 25.97 -9.57
CA CYS A 496 0.19 25.40 -10.56
C CYS A 496 1.63 25.83 -10.25
N THR A 497 2.54 24.87 -10.07
CA THR A 497 3.91 25.08 -9.60
C THR A 497 4.90 24.20 -10.35
N ALA A 498 6.20 24.36 -10.08
CA ALA A 498 7.23 23.59 -10.76
C ALA A 498 7.20 22.11 -10.40
N THR A 499 6.83 21.72 -9.17
CA THR A 499 6.58 20.30 -8.87
C THR A 499 5.17 19.85 -9.27
N GLY A 500 4.23 20.77 -9.47
CA GLY A 500 2.83 20.48 -9.77
C GLY A 500 2.29 21.29 -10.95
N PRO A 501 2.67 20.97 -12.20
CA PRO A 501 2.08 21.61 -13.37
C PRO A 501 0.57 21.29 -13.44
N CYS A 502 -0.22 22.24 -13.94
CA CYS A 502 -1.63 22.01 -14.26
C CYS A 502 -1.84 21.60 -15.72
N PHE A 503 -1.03 22.15 -16.63
CA PHE A 503 -1.17 21.96 -18.05
C PHE A 503 -0.03 21.10 -18.60
N ASP A 504 -0.37 20.40 -19.68
CA ASP A 504 0.51 19.64 -20.57
C ASP A 504 1.29 18.49 -19.92
N TYR A 505 0.72 17.91 -18.87
CA TYR A 505 1.28 16.75 -18.18
C TYR A 505 0.13 15.79 -17.85
N GLN A 506 -0.05 15.41 -16.59
CA GLN A 506 -1.04 14.41 -16.18
C GLN A 506 -2.44 15.01 -15.92
N TYR A 507 -3.18 15.24 -17.00
CA TYR A 507 -4.58 15.69 -16.92
C TYR A 507 -5.53 14.68 -16.27
N HIS A 508 -5.17 13.39 -16.20
CA HIS A 508 -6.01 12.35 -15.60
C HIS A 508 -6.32 12.62 -14.11
N LEU A 509 -5.42 13.27 -13.37
CA LEU A 509 -5.62 13.61 -11.96
C LEU A 509 -6.97 14.27 -11.67
N ASN A 510 -7.49 15.07 -12.60
CA ASN A 510 -8.76 15.76 -12.41
C ASN A 510 -9.97 14.81 -12.47
N GLY A 511 -9.92 13.80 -13.35
CA GLY A 511 -10.93 12.75 -13.46
C GLY A 511 -10.79 11.71 -12.34
N ASP A 512 -9.57 11.52 -11.84
CA ASP A 512 -9.28 10.69 -10.68
C ASP A 512 -9.95 11.22 -9.42
N ILE A 513 -9.86 12.54 -9.20
CA ILE A 513 -10.65 13.25 -8.18
C ILE A 513 -12.14 12.96 -8.41
N GLY A 514 -12.62 13.00 -9.66
CA GLY A 514 -13.99 12.64 -9.99
C GLY A 514 -14.39 11.24 -9.49
N LEU A 515 -13.53 10.23 -9.66
CA LEU A 515 -13.77 8.87 -9.17
C LEU A 515 -13.82 8.82 -7.64
N GLU A 516 -12.93 9.54 -6.96
CA GLU A 516 -12.90 9.68 -5.50
C GLU A 516 -14.23 10.25 -4.96
N LEU A 517 -14.73 11.34 -5.55
CA LEU A 517 -15.98 11.98 -5.13
C LEU A 517 -17.18 11.04 -5.29
N ILE A 518 -17.19 10.22 -6.34
CA ILE A 518 -18.21 9.19 -6.56
C ILE A 518 -18.11 8.10 -5.50
N ASN A 519 -16.90 7.58 -5.24
CA ASN A 519 -16.69 6.54 -4.22
C ASN A 519 -17.15 7.03 -2.85
N TYR A 520 -16.83 8.27 -2.48
CA TYR A 520 -17.29 8.88 -1.23
C TYR A 520 -18.81 8.93 -1.17
N TRP A 521 -19.47 9.42 -2.21
CA TRP A 521 -20.94 9.49 -2.25
C TRP A 521 -21.59 8.11 -2.16
N VAL A 522 -21.12 7.15 -2.97
CA VAL A 522 -21.69 5.80 -3.02
C VAL A 522 -21.46 5.06 -1.69
N SER A 523 -20.34 5.25 -1.00
CA SER A 523 -20.11 4.61 0.29
C SER A 523 -20.83 5.32 1.45
N SER A 524 -20.68 6.64 1.56
CA SER A 524 -21.28 7.42 2.66
C SER A 524 -22.80 7.53 2.57
N GLY A 525 -23.37 7.57 1.36
CA GLY A 525 -24.79 7.89 1.14
C GLY A 525 -25.13 9.38 1.26
N ASP A 526 -24.16 10.26 1.52
CA ASP A 526 -24.37 11.70 1.73
C ASP A 526 -24.64 12.44 0.41
N THR A 527 -25.88 12.27 -0.08
CA THR A 527 -26.32 12.83 -1.36
C THR A 527 -26.44 14.36 -1.32
N SER A 528 -26.71 14.96 -0.14
CA SER A 528 -26.78 16.42 0.00
C SER A 528 -25.39 17.03 -0.12
N PHE A 529 -24.41 16.51 0.61
CA PHE A 529 -23.03 16.96 0.48
C PHE A 529 -22.47 16.75 -0.91
N PHE A 530 -22.72 15.57 -1.53
CA PHE A 530 -22.28 15.36 -2.91
C PHE A 530 -22.90 16.36 -3.87
N ARG A 531 -24.23 16.58 -3.80
CA ARG A 531 -24.91 17.51 -4.71
C ARG A 531 -24.47 18.96 -4.53
N GLU A 532 -24.32 19.41 -3.29
CA GLU A 532 -24.13 20.82 -2.95
C GLU A 532 -22.67 21.25 -2.99
N GLU A 533 -21.75 20.36 -2.59
CA GLU A 533 -20.34 20.69 -2.42
C GLU A 533 -19.43 20.00 -3.45
N LEU A 534 -19.66 18.71 -3.74
CA LEU A 534 -18.72 17.91 -4.56
C LEU A 534 -19.06 17.92 -6.06
N PHE A 535 -20.33 17.88 -6.41
CA PHE A 535 -20.81 17.88 -7.79
C PHE A 535 -20.39 19.15 -8.57
N PRO A 536 -20.36 20.37 -7.96
CA PRO A 536 -19.76 21.54 -8.62
C PRO A 536 -18.31 21.34 -9.06
N ILE A 537 -17.50 20.62 -8.27
CA ILE A 537 -16.11 20.28 -8.63
C ILE A 537 -16.12 19.33 -9.83
N TYR A 538 -16.92 18.26 -9.76
CA TYR A 538 -17.06 17.27 -10.84
C TYR A 538 -17.48 17.93 -12.17
N GLU A 539 -18.46 18.83 -12.11
CA GLU A 539 -18.99 19.56 -13.26
C GLU A 539 -17.96 20.54 -13.86
N SER A 540 -17.16 21.18 -13.02
CA SER A 540 -16.10 22.10 -13.47
C SER A 540 -14.95 21.38 -14.15
N VAL A 541 -14.62 20.18 -13.68
CA VAL A 541 -13.68 19.29 -14.38
C VAL A 541 -14.26 18.79 -15.71
N ALA A 542 -15.57 18.49 -15.77
CA ALA A 542 -16.21 18.14 -17.03
C ALA A 542 -16.15 19.30 -18.05
N THR A 543 -16.30 20.54 -17.56
CA THR A 543 -16.12 21.75 -18.36
C THR A 543 -14.69 21.89 -18.86
N LEU A 544 -13.69 21.74 -17.98
CA LEU A 544 -12.26 21.72 -18.35
C LEU A 544 -12.00 20.72 -19.48
N TYR A 545 -12.42 19.46 -19.31
CA TYR A 545 -12.18 18.43 -20.33
C TYR A 545 -12.88 18.72 -21.64
N SER A 546 -14.12 19.17 -21.60
CA SER A 546 -14.87 19.55 -22.79
C SER A 546 -14.17 20.65 -23.61
N GLU A 547 -13.45 21.55 -22.95
CA GLU A 547 -12.77 22.69 -23.56
C GLU A 547 -11.29 22.39 -23.92
N LEU A 548 -10.66 21.42 -23.26
CA LEU A 548 -9.34 20.88 -23.63
C LEU A 548 -9.38 20.04 -24.92
N LEU A 549 -10.49 19.37 -25.18
CA LEU A 549 -10.63 18.46 -26.32
C LEU A 549 -10.71 19.21 -27.65
N GLU A 550 -9.90 18.78 -28.60
CA GLU A 550 -9.90 19.28 -29.96
C GLU A 550 -10.60 18.31 -30.90
N LYS A 551 -11.36 18.84 -31.85
CA LYS A 551 -11.99 18.02 -32.89
C LYS A 551 -11.01 17.78 -34.02
N ASP A 552 -10.77 16.52 -34.37
CA ASP A 552 -10.02 16.12 -35.55
C ASP A 552 -10.87 15.12 -36.37
N GLY A 553 -11.36 15.60 -37.52
CA GLY A 553 -12.36 14.88 -38.31
C GLY A 553 -13.65 14.66 -37.52
N THR A 554 -13.96 13.38 -37.25
CA THR A 554 -15.15 12.97 -36.49
C THR A 554 -14.87 12.65 -35.02
N THR A 555 -13.60 12.60 -34.61
CA THR A 555 -13.21 12.23 -33.25
C THR A 555 -12.66 13.41 -32.45
N TRP A 556 -12.60 13.24 -31.13
CA TRP A 556 -12.05 14.20 -30.19
C TRP A 556 -10.70 13.73 -29.66
N TRP A 557 -9.77 14.69 -29.54
CA TRP A 557 -8.36 14.48 -29.25
C TRP A 557 -7.94 15.33 -28.07
N LEU A 558 -7.06 14.78 -27.22
CA LEU A 558 -6.32 15.52 -26.21
C LEU A 558 -4.85 15.55 -26.66
N ARG A 559 -4.26 16.75 -26.74
CA ARG A 559 -2.86 16.89 -27.17
C ARG A 559 -1.95 17.20 -26.00
N ASN A 560 -0.68 16.84 -26.14
CA ASN A 560 0.40 17.18 -25.22
C ASN A 560 0.04 16.91 -23.76
N MET A 561 -0.05 15.62 -23.41
CA MET A 561 -0.40 15.13 -22.08
C MET A 561 0.53 13.97 -21.71
N THR A 562 0.45 13.55 -20.46
CA THR A 562 1.13 12.37 -19.93
C THR A 562 0.05 11.51 -19.29
N ASP A 563 0.06 10.21 -19.57
CA ASP A 563 -0.84 9.23 -18.94
C ASP A 563 -0.17 8.70 -17.64
N PRO A 564 -0.77 7.77 -16.87
CA PRO A 564 -0.12 7.21 -15.68
C PRO A 564 1.28 6.63 -15.92
N ASP A 565 1.57 6.08 -17.11
CA ASP A 565 2.93 5.72 -17.50
C ASP A 565 3.80 6.96 -17.77
N GLU A 566 4.46 7.44 -16.72
CA GLU A 566 5.36 8.60 -16.79
C GLU A 566 6.66 8.36 -17.59
N TYR A 567 6.88 7.17 -18.16
CA TYR A 567 7.95 7.00 -19.15
C TYR A 567 7.57 7.61 -20.52
N ALA A 568 6.28 7.75 -20.82
CA ALA A 568 5.76 8.38 -22.02
C ALA A 568 5.15 9.76 -21.71
N ASN A 569 5.98 10.80 -21.75
CA ASN A 569 5.57 12.16 -21.43
C ASN A 569 5.25 13.01 -22.67
N HIS A 570 4.33 13.97 -22.52
CA HIS A 570 4.02 14.97 -23.55
C HIS A 570 3.57 14.35 -24.89
N ILE A 571 2.79 13.27 -24.82
CA ILE A 571 2.20 12.54 -25.94
C ILE A 571 0.74 12.99 -26.18
N ASP A 572 0.14 12.54 -27.28
CA ASP A 572 -1.27 12.81 -27.57
C ASP A 572 -2.13 11.59 -27.23
N ASN A 573 -3.38 11.82 -26.79
CA ASN A 573 -4.41 10.79 -26.62
C ASN A 573 -4.00 9.56 -25.81
N GLY A 574 -3.51 9.76 -24.58
CA GLY A 574 -3.26 8.68 -23.63
C GLY A 574 -4.48 7.76 -23.48
N GLY A 575 -4.27 6.45 -23.61
CA GLY A 575 -5.35 5.46 -23.64
C GLY A 575 -6.21 5.46 -22.38
N TYR A 576 -5.62 5.63 -21.19
CA TYR A 576 -6.36 5.73 -19.94
C TYR A 576 -7.07 7.08 -19.82
N THR A 577 -6.34 8.20 -19.95
CA THR A 577 -6.90 9.54 -19.81
C THR A 577 -8.09 9.78 -20.75
N MET A 578 -8.01 9.33 -22.00
CA MET A 578 -9.12 9.51 -22.95
C MET A 578 -10.37 8.70 -22.57
N ALA A 579 -10.19 7.48 -22.06
CA ALA A 579 -11.30 6.69 -21.51
C ALA A 579 -11.89 7.33 -20.24
N LEU A 580 -11.04 7.89 -19.38
CA LEU A 580 -11.43 8.60 -18.17
C LEU A 580 -12.26 9.84 -18.51
N ILE A 581 -11.82 10.67 -19.46
CA ILE A 581 -12.57 11.86 -19.91
C ILE A 581 -13.95 11.46 -20.46
N SER A 582 -14.02 10.44 -21.32
CA SER A 582 -15.31 9.95 -21.85
C SER A 582 -16.26 9.52 -20.74
N THR A 583 -15.74 8.85 -19.70
CA THR A 583 -16.52 8.43 -18.54
C THR A 583 -16.96 9.61 -17.69
N HIS A 584 -16.07 10.56 -17.44
CA HIS A 584 -16.34 11.75 -16.64
C HIS A 584 -17.43 12.62 -17.27
N LEU A 585 -17.34 12.89 -18.57
CA LEU A 585 -18.36 13.66 -19.31
C LEU A 585 -19.73 12.98 -19.27
N THR A 586 -19.76 11.64 -19.40
CA THR A 586 -21.01 10.88 -19.28
C THR A 586 -21.60 10.99 -17.88
N ASN A 587 -20.79 10.75 -16.85
CA ASN A 587 -21.26 10.78 -15.47
C ASN A 587 -21.71 12.19 -15.07
N ALA A 588 -21.07 13.24 -15.58
CA ALA A 588 -21.52 14.62 -15.39
C ALA A 588 -22.97 14.81 -15.90
N ASN A 589 -23.30 14.29 -17.08
CA ASN A 589 -24.66 14.33 -17.61
C ASN A 589 -25.65 13.44 -16.82
N LEU A 590 -25.19 12.29 -16.31
CA LEU A 590 -25.97 11.47 -15.38
C LEU A 590 -26.33 12.25 -14.11
N PHE A 591 -25.37 12.95 -13.49
CA PHE A 591 -25.62 13.76 -12.29
C PHE A 591 -26.48 14.99 -12.57
N ARG A 592 -26.28 15.66 -13.72
CA ARG A 592 -27.17 16.76 -14.13
C ARG A 592 -28.61 16.27 -14.20
N ALA A 593 -28.86 15.15 -14.88
CA ALA A 593 -30.20 14.57 -14.95
C ALA A 593 -30.73 14.18 -13.55
N MET A 594 -29.91 13.53 -12.72
CA MET A 594 -30.25 13.12 -11.35
C MET A 594 -30.66 14.31 -10.47
N PHE A 595 -30.00 15.46 -10.62
CA PHE A 595 -30.27 16.66 -9.83
C PHE A 595 -31.18 17.69 -10.52
N ASN A 596 -31.92 17.26 -11.55
CA ASN A 596 -32.88 18.06 -12.33
C ASN A 596 -32.27 19.25 -13.10
N ASN A 597 -30.98 19.17 -13.42
CA ASN A 597 -30.30 20.07 -14.35
C ASN A 597 -30.39 19.51 -15.79
N THR A 598 -30.36 20.37 -16.81
CA THR A 598 -30.41 19.94 -18.22
C THR A 598 -29.08 19.31 -18.65
N PRO A 599 -29.03 18.05 -19.11
CA PRO A 599 -27.80 17.46 -19.66
C PRO A 599 -27.18 18.30 -20.79
N ASN A 600 -25.85 18.31 -20.88
CA ASN A 600 -25.10 19.04 -21.89
C ASN A 600 -24.87 18.15 -23.13
N ALA A 601 -25.52 18.49 -24.25
CA ALA A 601 -25.44 17.73 -25.49
C ALA A 601 -24.02 17.71 -26.11
N THR A 602 -23.19 18.72 -25.85
CA THR A 602 -21.79 18.73 -26.31
C THR A 602 -20.98 17.64 -25.62
N TRP A 603 -21.17 17.47 -24.31
CA TRP A 603 -20.48 16.45 -23.53
C TRP A 603 -20.85 15.04 -23.99
N ASP A 604 -22.13 14.78 -24.29
CA ASP A 604 -22.56 13.48 -24.87
C ASP A 604 -21.91 13.24 -26.24
N ALA A 605 -21.90 14.26 -27.11
CA ALA A 605 -21.29 14.17 -28.44
C ALA A 605 -19.77 13.92 -28.38
N GLN A 606 -19.09 14.52 -27.41
CA GLN A 606 -17.67 14.30 -27.14
C GLN A 606 -17.41 12.91 -26.57
N ALA A 607 -18.13 12.54 -25.51
CA ALA A 607 -17.99 11.26 -24.84
C ALA A 607 -18.25 10.05 -25.74
N ALA A 608 -19.08 10.22 -26.79
CA ALA A 608 -19.41 9.19 -27.77
C ALA A 608 -18.40 9.06 -28.95
N ASN A 609 -17.53 10.05 -29.17
CA ASN A 609 -16.62 10.09 -30.32
C ASN A 609 -15.16 10.40 -29.92
N MET A 610 -14.69 9.84 -28.81
CA MET A 610 -13.32 9.94 -28.36
C MET A 610 -12.38 9.13 -29.25
N PHE A 611 -11.18 9.64 -29.55
CA PHE A 611 -10.15 8.84 -30.20
C PHE A 611 -9.45 7.93 -29.17
N LEU A 612 -9.50 6.62 -29.41
CA LEU A 612 -8.78 5.60 -28.62
C LEU A 612 -7.96 4.74 -29.57
N ALA A 613 -6.63 4.84 -29.46
CA ALA A 613 -5.70 4.09 -30.31
C ALA A 613 -5.68 2.61 -29.93
N ARG A 614 -5.77 1.73 -30.92
CA ARG A 614 -5.80 0.28 -30.72
C ARG A 614 -4.91 -0.44 -31.70
N ASP A 615 -4.32 -1.53 -31.24
CA ASP A 615 -3.71 -2.52 -32.11
C ASP A 615 -4.67 -3.70 -32.30
N ASN A 616 -5.01 -4.00 -33.55
CA ASN A 616 -5.97 -5.06 -33.88
C ASN A 616 -5.33 -6.45 -33.88
N GLU A 617 -4.01 -6.57 -34.05
CA GLU A 617 -3.31 -7.86 -34.10
C GLU A 617 -3.12 -8.41 -32.68
N ALA A 618 -2.61 -7.56 -31.77
CA ALA A 618 -2.49 -7.84 -30.34
C ALA A 618 -3.82 -7.71 -29.59
N ASN A 619 -4.84 -7.08 -30.19
CA ASN A 619 -6.15 -6.81 -29.58
C ASN A 619 -6.06 -6.01 -28.27
N ILE A 620 -5.15 -5.04 -28.22
CA ILE A 620 -4.92 -4.17 -27.06
C ILE A 620 -5.34 -2.71 -27.33
N LEU A 621 -5.66 -1.99 -26.27
CA LEU A 621 -5.62 -0.53 -26.26
C LEU A 621 -4.15 -0.11 -26.16
N LEU A 622 -3.73 0.86 -26.98
CA LEU A 622 -2.37 1.40 -26.90
C LEU A 622 -2.29 2.49 -25.82
N GLU A 623 -1.16 2.59 -25.13
CA GLU A 623 -0.87 3.72 -24.23
C GLU A 623 -0.96 5.05 -24.95
N TYR A 624 -0.47 5.12 -26.19
CA TYR A 624 -0.55 6.29 -27.02
C TYR A 624 -0.45 5.96 -28.51
N PRO A 625 -0.91 6.84 -29.41
CA PRO A 625 -0.77 6.66 -30.84
C PRO A 625 0.70 6.63 -31.25
N GLY A 626 1.12 5.58 -31.96
CA GLY A 626 2.51 5.40 -32.39
C GLY A 626 3.40 4.66 -31.39
N MET A 627 2.85 4.20 -30.25
CA MET A 627 3.47 3.18 -29.41
C MET A 627 3.94 1.99 -30.27
N ASN A 628 5.08 1.40 -29.92
CA ASN A 628 5.65 0.23 -30.61
C ASN A 628 6.04 -0.86 -29.62
N GLY A 629 6.54 -2.00 -30.11
CA GLY A 629 6.89 -3.15 -29.26
C GLY A 629 7.99 -2.93 -28.22
N THR A 630 8.74 -1.83 -28.27
CA THR A 630 9.83 -1.53 -27.31
C THR A 630 9.38 -0.77 -26.05
N THR A 631 8.12 -0.31 -26.00
CA THR A 631 7.60 0.43 -24.86
C THR A 631 7.68 -0.40 -23.58
N SER A 632 8.23 0.19 -22.52
CA SER A 632 8.24 -0.35 -21.16
C SER A 632 7.39 0.57 -20.30
N VAL A 633 6.64 -0.01 -19.37
CA VAL A 633 5.60 0.68 -18.63
C VAL A 633 6.03 0.84 -17.17
N LYS A 634 6.04 2.08 -16.66
CA LYS A 634 6.45 2.38 -15.29
C LYS A 634 5.51 1.80 -14.25
N GLN A 635 4.20 1.93 -14.45
CA GLN A 635 3.16 1.60 -13.47
C GLN A 635 1.81 1.32 -14.14
N ALA A 636 0.79 0.92 -13.38
CA ALA A 636 -0.54 0.65 -13.93
C ALA A 636 -1.08 1.85 -14.73
N ASP A 637 -1.34 1.64 -16.02
CA ASP A 637 -1.88 2.63 -16.95
C ASP A 637 -3.13 2.08 -17.65
N ILE A 638 -2.99 1.37 -18.78
CA ILE A 638 -4.12 0.92 -19.59
C ILE A 638 -5.04 -0.01 -18.82
N ILE A 639 -4.49 -0.80 -17.90
CA ILE A 639 -5.29 -1.67 -17.04
C ILE A 639 -6.27 -0.89 -16.15
N LEU A 640 -5.99 0.39 -15.85
CA LEU A 640 -6.89 1.26 -15.09
C LEU A 640 -8.22 1.55 -15.81
N VAL A 641 -8.27 1.35 -17.13
CA VAL A 641 -9.50 1.40 -17.95
C VAL A 641 -10.49 0.32 -17.52
N THR A 642 -9.99 -0.85 -17.09
CA THR A 642 -10.82 -1.93 -16.55
C THR A 642 -11.22 -1.67 -15.11
N TYR A 643 -10.25 -1.38 -14.25
CA TYR A 643 -10.48 -1.02 -12.85
C TYR A 643 -9.45 0.03 -12.42
N PRO A 644 -9.85 1.17 -11.84
CA PRO A 644 -11.18 1.44 -11.26
C PRO A 644 -12.25 1.90 -12.25
N LEU A 645 -11.90 2.29 -13.49
CA LEU A 645 -12.81 3.03 -14.37
C LEU A 645 -14.05 2.26 -14.80
N SER A 646 -14.00 0.92 -14.84
CA SER A 646 -15.11 0.06 -15.27
C SER A 646 -15.64 0.43 -16.65
N PHE A 647 -14.74 0.79 -17.57
CA PHE A 647 -15.07 1.29 -18.89
C PHE A 647 -15.69 0.20 -19.76
N THR A 648 -16.74 0.53 -20.52
CA THR A 648 -17.48 -0.43 -21.36
C THR A 648 -17.82 0.12 -22.75
N ARG A 649 -17.37 1.34 -23.06
CA ARG A 649 -17.61 1.99 -24.34
C ARG A 649 -16.58 1.54 -25.39
N TYR A 650 -16.81 1.93 -26.65
CA TYR A 650 -15.91 1.63 -27.77
C TYR A 650 -15.57 0.14 -27.94
N ASN A 651 -16.55 -0.72 -27.64
CA ASN A 651 -16.41 -2.16 -27.66
C ASN A 651 -15.27 -2.66 -26.76
N TYR A 652 -15.00 -2.00 -25.63
CA TYR A 652 -14.06 -2.50 -24.63
C TYR A 652 -14.70 -3.64 -23.83
N THR A 653 -14.40 -4.88 -24.22
CA THR A 653 -14.98 -6.11 -23.66
C THR A 653 -14.05 -6.75 -22.64
N ALA A 654 -14.55 -7.71 -21.85
CA ALA A 654 -13.73 -8.51 -20.95
C ALA A 654 -12.55 -9.21 -21.66
N GLN A 655 -12.75 -9.67 -22.90
CA GLN A 655 -11.67 -10.28 -23.70
C GLN A 655 -10.57 -9.29 -24.07
N ARG A 656 -10.93 -8.03 -24.39
CA ARG A 656 -9.96 -6.98 -24.65
C ARG A 656 -9.20 -6.60 -23.37
N SER A 657 -9.93 -6.44 -22.26
CA SER A 657 -9.29 -6.24 -20.96
C SER A 657 -8.34 -7.38 -20.57
N LEU A 658 -8.63 -8.63 -20.92
CA LEU A 658 -7.72 -9.76 -20.69
C LEU A 658 -6.48 -9.64 -21.58
N SER A 659 -6.64 -9.21 -22.83
CA SER A 659 -5.52 -8.99 -23.75
C SER A 659 -4.61 -7.86 -23.24
N ASP A 660 -5.22 -6.77 -22.75
CA ASP A 660 -4.51 -5.66 -22.11
C ASP A 660 -3.79 -6.10 -20.84
N LEU A 661 -4.48 -6.80 -19.93
CA LEU A 661 -3.89 -7.35 -18.70
C LEU A 661 -2.63 -8.16 -19.01
N ASP A 662 -2.73 -9.08 -19.95
CA ASP A 662 -1.65 -9.99 -20.28
C ASP A 662 -0.49 -9.20 -20.88
N TYR A 663 -0.76 -8.38 -21.92
CA TYR A 663 0.25 -7.60 -22.62
C TYR A 663 1.02 -6.67 -21.67
N TYR A 664 0.30 -5.87 -20.89
CA TYR A 664 0.91 -4.86 -20.03
C TYR A 664 1.58 -5.45 -18.80
N ALA A 665 1.16 -6.63 -18.30
CA ALA A 665 1.93 -7.35 -17.28
C ALA A 665 3.32 -7.73 -17.78
N GLY A 666 3.44 -8.12 -19.06
CA GLY A 666 4.72 -8.42 -19.71
C GLY A 666 5.60 -7.19 -20.00
N LYS A 667 5.00 -5.99 -20.09
CA LYS A 667 5.71 -4.71 -20.31
C LYS A 667 6.05 -3.96 -19.03
N GLN A 668 5.42 -4.34 -17.92
CA GLN A 668 5.58 -3.70 -16.63
C GLN A 668 7.03 -3.75 -16.16
N SER A 669 7.57 -2.57 -15.86
CA SER A 669 8.92 -2.42 -15.32
C SER A 669 9.01 -3.02 -13.92
N ILE A 670 10.15 -3.65 -13.63
CA ILE A 670 10.48 -4.14 -12.29
C ILE A 670 10.84 -3.00 -11.31
N ASN A 671 11.08 -1.79 -11.82
CA ASN A 671 11.33 -0.58 -11.00
C ASN A 671 10.05 0.23 -10.78
N GLY A 672 8.88 -0.39 -11.02
CA GLY A 672 7.59 0.25 -10.81
C GLY A 672 7.25 0.39 -9.32
N PRO A 673 6.45 1.40 -8.95
CA PRO A 673 6.06 1.63 -7.57
C PRO A 673 5.07 0.58 -7.03
N ALA A 674 5.06 0.42 -5.70
CA ALA A 674 4.25 -0.52 -4.90
C ALA A 674 2.72 -0.35 -4.97
N MET A 675 2.19 0.34 -5.96
CA MET A 675 0.76 0.50 -6.24
C MET A 675 0.28 -0.44 -7.36
N THR A 676 1.18 -0.78 -8.29
CA THR A 676 0.86 -1.35 -9.61
C THR A 676 0.15 -2.70 -9.54
N TYR A 677 0.77 -3.70 -8.89
CA TYR A 677 0.28 -5.08 -8.95
C TYR A 677 -1.02 -5.33 -8.19
N ALA A 678 -1.46 -4.40 -7.34
CA ALA A 678 -2.79 -4.49 -6.73
C ALA A 678 -3.90 -4.40 -7.79
N MET A 679 -3.73 -3.53 -8.80
CA MET A 679 -4.68 -3.44 -9.91
C MET A 679 -4.64 -4.69 -10.77
N PHE A 680 -3.44 -5.23 -11.05
CA PHE A 680 -3.30 -6.51 -11.73
C PHE A 680 -4.04 -7.63 -10.99
N ALA A 681 -3.98 -7.67 -9.65
CA ALA A 681 -4.70 -8.67 -8.85
C ALA A 681 -6.23 -8.55 -9.00
N ILE A 682 -6.76 -7.33 -8.88
CA ILE A 682 -8.19 -7.04 -8.99
C ILE A 682 -8.70 -7.39 -10.40
N ILE A 683 -7.95 -6.97 -11.43
CA ILE A 683 -8.33 -7.17 -12.82
C ILE A 683 -8.19 -8.62 -13.23
N ALA A 684 -7.10 -9.31 -12.82
CA ALA A 684 -6.95 -10.73 -13.06
C ALA A 684 -8.11 -11.53 -12.47
N ASN A 685 -8.60 -11.16 -11.28
CA ASN A 685 -9.79 -11.81 -10.71
C ASN A 685 -11.06 -11.49 -11.52
N GLN A 686 -11.21 -10.25 -12.00
CA GLN A 686 -12.35 -9.82 -12.80
C GLN A 686 -12.41 -10.54 -14.16
N VAL A 687 -11.31 -10.58 -14.92
CA VAL A 687 -11.35 -10.94 -16.35
C VAL A 687 -10.70 -12.27 -16.73
N SER A 688 -9.92 -12.91 -15.84
CA SER A 688 -9.32 -14.20 -16.18
C SER A 688 -10.38 -15.29 -16.25
N PRO A 689 -10.47 -16.05 -17.36
CA PRO A 689 -11.46 -17.11 -17.51
C PRO A 689 -11.06 -18.42 -16.81
N SER A 690 -9.80 -18.57 -16.44
CA SER A 690 -9.23 -19.77 -15.80
C SER A 690 -8.00 -19.42 -14.96
N GLY A 691 -7.61 -20.32 -14.05
CA GLY A 691 -6.42 -20.15 -13.21
C GLY A 691 -6.66 -19.31 -11.95
N CYS A 692 -5.58 -18.97 -11.26
CA CYS A 692 -5.56 -18.30 -9.95
C CYS A 692 -4.51 -17.19 -9.83
N SER A 693 -3.97 -16.68 -10.95
CA SER A 693 -2.96 -15.60 -10.96
C SER A 693 -3.33 -14.33 -10.18
N SER A 694 -4.61 -14.06 -9.93
CA SER A 694 -5.01 -12.98 -9.00
C SER A 694 -4.38 -13.10 -7.61
N TYR A 695 -4.19 -14.32 -7.10
CA TYR A 695 -3.50 -14.57 -5.83
C TYR A 695 -2.00 -14.28 -5.93
N THR A 696 -1.35 -14.66 -7.03
CA THR A 696 0.06 -14.33 -7.29
C THR A 696 0.28 -12.82 -7.33
N TYR A 697 -0.58 -12.08 -8.04
CA TYR A 697 -0.51 -10.62 -8.11
C TYR A 697 -0.78 -9.94 -6.76
N GLN A 698 -1.65 -10.49 -5.91
CA GLN A 698 -1.84 -9.97 -4.54
C GLN A 698 -0.52 -9.99 -3.77
N HIS A 699 0.20 -11.10 -3.78
CA HIS A 699 1.50 -11.20 -3.09
C HIS A 699 2.55 -10.32 -3.74
N TYR A 700 2.51 -10.18 -5.06
CA TYR A 700 3.37 -9.25 -5.76
C TYR A 700 3.13 -7.79 -5.33
N SER A 701 1.88 -7.41 -5.06
CA SER A 701 1.55 -6.05 -4.62
C SER A 701 2.05 -5.68 -3.22
N THR A 702 2.52 -6.63 -2.41
CA THR A 702 2.79 -6.41 -0.98
C THR A 702 4.14 -6.97 -0.53
N GLN A 703 4.40 -8.26 -0.78
CA GLN A 703 5.52 -8.97 -0.21
C GLN A 703 6.90 -8.39 -0.58
N PRO A 704 7.22 -8.02 -1.84
CA PRO A 704 8.53 -7.47 -2.13
C PRO A 704 8.71 -6.02 -1.64
N TYR A 705 7.61 -5.32 -1.36
CA TYR A 705 7.64 -3.91 -0.92
C TYR A 705 7.66 -3.77 0.61
N ALA A 706 7.06 -4.72 1.34
CA ALA A 706 7.02 -4.66 2.80
C ALA A 706 8.43 -4.78 3.40
N ARG A 707 8.69 -3.97 4.43
CA ARG A 707 9.92 -3.99 5.24
C ARG A 707 9.60 -4.39 6.68
N ALA A 708 10.55 -5.11 7.28
CA ALA A 708 10.49 -5.43 8.69
C ALA A 708 10.74 -4.15 9.52
N PRO A 709 10.26 -4.10 10.78
CA PRO A 709 9.39 -5.10 11.41
C PRO A 709 7.90 -4.72 11.36
N TRP A 710 7.55 -3.54 10.86
CA TRP A 710 6.20 -2.96 10.98
C TRP A 710 5.29 -3.21 9.79
N TYR A 711 5.74 -3.97 8.78
CA TYR A 711 5.01 -4.18 7.52
C TYR A 711 4.70 -2.88 6.76
N GLN A 712 5.47 -1.81 7.01
CA GLN A 712 5.46 -0.60 6.19
C GLN A 712 6.01 -0.92 4.79
N LEU A 713 5.40 -0.35 3.74
CA LEU A 713 5.85 -0.56 2.37
C LEU A 713 6.91 0.47 1.95
N SER A 714 7.93 0.00 1.22
CA SER A 714 8.80 0.83 0.38
C SER A 714 8.11 1.08 -0.96
N GLU A 715 8.41 2.21 -1.58
CA GLU A 715 7.94 2.50 -2.94
C GLU A 715 8.45 1.48 -3.96
N GLN A 716 9.69 1.03 -3.81
CA GLN A 716 10.41 0.21 -4.78
C GLN A 716 10.61 -1.23 -4.27
N LEU A 717 10.77 -2.19 -5.19
CA LEU A 717 11.01 -3.60 -4.84
C LEU A 717 12.29 -3.76 -4.01
N VAL A 718 13.35 -3.05 -4.39
CA VAL A 718 14.63 -2.99 -3.67
C VAL A 718 14.80 -1.58 -3.09
N ASP A 719 15.72 -1.36 -2.16
CA ASP A 719 15.99 -0.02 -1.62
C ASP A 719 17.29 0.61 -2.15
N ASP A 720 18.11 -0.16 -2.88
CA ASP A 720 19.32 0.33 -3.56
C ASP A 720 18.93 1.15 -4.79
N TRP A 721 19.19 2.46 -4.72
CA TRP A 721 18.87 3.40 -5.80
C TRP A 721 19.59 3.07 -7.12
N ASN A 722 20.80 2.47 -7.09
CA ASN A 722 21.51 2.06 -8.31
C ASN A 722 20.80 0.89 -9.01
N ALA A 723 20.23 -0.02 -8.22
CA ALA A 723 19.49 -1.17 -8.73
C ALA A 723 18.08 -0.76 -9.21
N ASN A 724 17.48 0.29 -8.63
CA ASN A 724 16.13 0.76 -8.92
C ASN A 724 16.05 1.84 -10.01
N GLY A 725 17.01 1.90 -10.93
CA GLY A 725 16.95 2.86 -12.04
C GLY A 725 17.23 4.32 -11.62
N GLY A 726 17.95 4.54 -10.52
CA GLY A 726 18.45 5.85 -10.14
C GLY A 726 17.59 6.61 -9.12
N THR A 727 16.52 5.99 -8.59
CA THR A 727 15.55 6.65 -7.70
C THR A 727 15.67 6.15 -6.27
N HIS A 728 15.64 7.08 -5.32
CA HIS A 728 15.61 6.77 -3.89
C HIS A 728 14.15 6.55 -3.48
N PRO A 729 13.79 5.38 -2.92
CA PRO A 729 12.39 5.07 -2.64
C PRO A 729 11.83 5.96 -1.53
N ALA A 730 10.59 6.41 -1.70
CA ALA A 730 9.81 6.95 -0.61
C ALA A 730 9.56 5.88 0.47
N TYR A 731 9.60 6.31 1.74
CA TYR A 731 9.29 5.44 2.87
C TYR A 731 8.79 6.24 4.09
N PRO A 732 7.75 5.75 4.80
CA PRO A 732 6.83 4.70 4.35
C PRO A 732 6.06 5.17 3.10
N PHE A 733 5.65 4.23 2.25
CA PHE A 733 4.92 4.51 1.03
C PHE A 733 3.44 4.10 1.18
N LEU A 734 2.60 5.07 1.59
CA LEU A 734 1.18 4.83 1.88
C LEU A 734 0.36 4.51 0.63
N THR A 735 0.83 4.90 -0.56
CA THR A 735 0.14 4.61 -1.82
C THR A 735 0.05 3.11 -2.05
N GLY A 736 1.12 2.37 -1.73
CA GLY A 736 1.10 0.91 -1.81
C GLY A 736 0.18 0.26 -0.77
N HIS A 737 0.13 0.81 0.46
CA HIS A 737 -0.85 0.36 1.45
C HIS A 737 -2.28 0.55 0.93
N GLY A 738 -2.56 1.71 0.32
CA GLY A 738 -3.82 2.01 -0.34
C GLY A 738 -4.20 0.99 -1.41
N GLY A 739 -3.33 0.80 -2.41
CA GLY A 739 -3.57 -0.15 -3.50
C GLY A 739 -3.82 -1.57 -2.99
N ALA A 740 -2.95 -2.08 -2.12
CA ALA A 740 -3.10 -3.41 -1.54
C ALA A 740 -4.39 -3.55 -0.69
N HIS A 741 -4.84 -2.48 -0.03
CA HIS A 741 -6.09 -2.50 0.74
C HIS A 741 -7.33 -2.70 -0.14
N GLN A 742 -7.26 -2.45 -1.45
CA GLN A 742 -8.38 -2.63 -2.37
C GLN A 742 -8.60 -4.09 -2.81
N VAL A 743 -7.54 -4.92 -2.82
CA VAL A 743 -7.56 -6.23 -3.50
C VAL A 743 -8.68 -7.16 -3.03
N VAL A 744 -8.91 -7.25 -1.72
CA VAL A 744 -9.86 -8.22 -1.17
C VAL A 744 -11.32 -7.85 -1.50
N LEU A 745 -11.73 -6.60 -1.28
CA LEU A 745 -13.10 -6.16 -1.58
C LEU A 745 -13.35 -5.98 -3.08
N PHE A 746 -12.45 -5.31 -3.79
CA PHE A 746 -12.67 -4.96 -5.18
C PHE A 746 -12.22 -6.09 -6.13
N GLY A 747 -11.31 -6.96 -5.71
CA GLY A 747 -10.94 -8.18 -6.44
C GLY A 747 -11.88 -9.33 -6.09
N TYR A 748 -11.72 -9.93 -4.91
CA TYR A 748 -12.34 -11.23 -4.59
C TYR A 748 -13.85 -11.18 -4.36
N LEU A 749 -14.36 -10.13 -3.72
CA LEU A 749 -15.80 -9.89 -3.68
C LEU A 749 -16.31 -9.29 -5.01
N GLY A 750 -15.43 -8.67 -5.80
CA GLY A 750 -15.78 -8.03 -7.05
C GLY A 750 -16.66 -6.78 -6.87
N LEU A 751 -16.58 -6.11 -5.71
CA LEU A 751 -17.38 -4.91 -5.41
C LEU A 751 -17.09 -3.80 -6.42
N ARG A 752 -18.11 -3.12 -6.95
CA ARG A 752 -17.93 -1.91 -7.78
C ARG A 752 -18.81 -0.78 -7.24
N LEU A 753 -18.18 0.37 -6.95
CA LEU A 753 -18.84 1.58 -6.49
C LEU A 753 -19.26 2.42 -7.70
N LEU A 754 -20.35 2.02 -8.33
CA LEU A 754 -20.90 2.75 -9.48
C LEU A 754 -21.88 3.83 -9.02
N PRO A 755 -22.00 4.97 -9.74
CA PRO A 755 -22.93 6.05 -9.42
C PRO A 755 -24.38 5.70 -9.77
N ASP A 756 -24.76 4.44 -9.57
CA ASP A 756 -26.12 3.96 -9.63
C ASP A 756 -26.59 3.52 -8.23
N TYR A 757 -27.88 3.27 -8.11
CA TYR A 757 -28.50 2.84 -6.87
C TYR A 757 -28.61 1.30 -6.81
N ILE A 758 -27.60 0.60 -7.34
CA ILE A 758 -27.48 -0.87 -7.32
C ILE A 758 -26.16 -1.29 -6.65
N LEU A 759 -26.21 -2.35 -5.84
CA LEU A 759 -25.01 -2.98 -5.28
C LEU A 759 -24.45 -4.01 -6.28
N HIS A 760 -23.27 -3.73 -6.84
CA HIS A 760 -22.62 -4.60 -7.82
C HIS A 760 -21.52 -5.44 -7.17
N VAL A 761 -21.58 -6.77 -7.37
CA VAL A 761 -20.59 -7.74 -6.91
C VAL A 761 -20.35 -8.82 -7.97
N ASP A 762 -19.17 -9.44 -7.98
CA ASP A 762 -18.89 -10.57 -8.89
C ASP A 762 -17.88 -11.55 -8.25
N PRO A 763 -18.29 -12.24 -7.18
CA PRO A 763 -17.35 -12.87 -6.27
C PRO A 763 -16.62 -14.06 -6.89
N SER A 764 -15.30 -14.07 -6.73
CA SER A 764 -14.42 -15.20 -7.07
C SER A 764 -13.27 -15.29 -6.08
N LEU A 765 -13.29 -16.33 -5.25
CA LEU A 765 -12.27 -16.56 -4.23
C LEU A 765 -11.16 -17.47 -4.80
N PRO A 766 -9.87 -17.08 -4.75
CA PRO A 766 -8.78 -17.96 -5.16
C PRO A 766 -8.78 -19.28 -4.36
N PRO A 767 -8.43 -20.42 -4.99
CA PRO A 767 -8.48 -21.73 -4.33
C PRO A 767 -7.54 -21.87 -3.14
N GLN A 768 -6.51 -21.03 -3.06
CA GLN A 768 -5.57 -20.97 -1.93
C GLN A 768 -6.20 -20.40 -0.66
N ILE A 769 -7.28 -19.62 -0.78
CA ILE A 769 -7.99 -19.03 0.36
C ILE A 769 -9.25 -19.87 0.63
N PRO A 770 -9.28 -20.77 1.64
CA PRO A 770 -10.41 -21.66 1.84
C PRO A 770 -11.72 -20.91 2.13
N GLN A 771 -11.61 -19.80 2.86
CA GLN A 771 -12.70 -18.88 3.19
C GLN A 771 -12.15 -17.53 3.62
N ILE A 772 -13.02 -16.52 3.58
CA ILE A 772 -12.72 -15.18 4.05
C ILE A 772 -13.99 -14.50 4.59
N ARG A 773 -13.87 -13.84 5.73
CA ARG A 773 -14.83 -12.82 6.13
C ARG A 773 -14.29 -11.49 5.64
N TYR A 774 -15.00 -10.86 4.71
CA TYR A 774 -14.65 -9.52 4.26
C TYR A 774 -14.87 -8.52 5.39
N ARG A 775 -14.13 -7.41 5.35
CA ARG A 775 -14.48 -6.26 6.17
C ARG A 775 -15.90 -5.77 5.87
N THR A 776 -16.60 -5.32 6.89
CA THR A 776 -17.88 -4.60 6.74
C THR A 776 -17.63 -3.38 5.86
N PHE A 777 -18.38 -3.28 4.77
CA PHE A 777 -18.28 -2.16 3.85
C PHE A 777 -19.61 -1.42 3.77
N TYR A 778 -19.56 -0.15 3.39
CA TYR A 778 -20.71 0.74 3.32
C TYR A 778 -21.15 0.95 1.88
N TRP A 779 -22.46 0.85 1.67
CA TRP A 779 -23.12 1.16 0.40
C TRP A 779 -24.34 2.02 0.66
N HIS A 780 -24.36 3.22 0.09
CA HIS A 780 -25.26 4.35 0.35
C HIS A 780 -25.55 4.53 1.84
N GLY A 781 -24.49 4.50 2.65
CA GLY A 781 -24.50 4.64 4.12
C GLY A 781 -24.97 3.42 4.89
N TRP A 782 -25.36 2.31 4.24
CA TRP A 782 -25.75 1.07 4.90
C TRP A 782 -24.57 0.11 5.04
N PRO A 783 -24.27 -0.41 6.24
CA PRO A 783 -23.22 -1.40 6.44
C PRO A 783 -23.66 -2.77 5.93
N ILE A 784 -22.79 -3.39 5.14
CA ILE A 784 -22.95 -4.72 4.56
C ILE A 784 -21.79 -5.59 5.02
N SER A 785 -22.12 -6.71 5.68
CA SER A 785 -21.14 -7.75 5.98
C SER A 785 -21.15 -8.81 4.88
N ALA A 786 -19.98 -9.35 4.54
CA ALA A 786 -19.86 -10.42 3.57
C ALA A 786 -18.95 -11.54 4.06
N PHE A 787 -19.27 -12.77 3.68
CA PHE A 787 -18.47 -13.96 3.93
C PHE A 787 -18.43 -14.82 2.68
N SER A 788 -17.24 -15.30 2.29
CA SER A 788 -17.08 -16.21 1.16
C SER A 788 -16.38 -17.49 1.59
N ASN A 789 -16.89 -18.62 1.11
CA ASN A 789 -16.11 -19.84 0.98
C ASN A 789 -15.80 -20.06 -0.51
N GLN A 790 -15.19 -21.19 -0.86
CA GLN A 790 -14.86 -21.51 -2.26
C GLN A 790 -16.04 -21.53 -3.24
N THR A 791 -17.27 -21.70 -2.76
CA THR A 791 -18.44 -22.00 -3.60
C THR A 791 -19.49 -20.90 -3.60
N HIS A 792 -19.63 -20.17 -2.50
CA HIS A 792 -20.68 -19.18 -2.29
C HIS A 792 -20.18 -18.01 -1.47
N THR A 793 -20.78 -16.85 -1.72
CA THR A 793 -20.65 -15.63 -0.93
C THR A 793 -21.99 -15.26 -0.34
N VAL A 794 -22.03 -14.98 0.95
CA VAL A 794 -23.22 -14.49 1.65
C VAL A 794 -23.05 -13.00 1.93
N LEU A 795 -23.97 -12.19 1.41
CA LEU A 795 -24.09 -10.78 1.78
C LEU A 795 -25.20 -10.65 2.83
N SER A 796 -24.96 -9.89 3.90
CA SER A 796 -25.94 -9.70 4.97
C SER A 796 -26.05 -8.24 5.37
N ARG A 797 -27.27 -7.78 5.60
CA ARG A 797 -27.58 -6.44 6.11
C ARG A 797 -28.10 -6.53 7.53
N ASN A 798 -27.20 -6.51 8.50
CA ASN A 798 -27.54 -6.62 9.91
C ASN A 798 -27.83 -5.23 10.49
N GLY A 799 -29.09 -4.95 10.85
CA GLY A 799 -29.51 -3.68 11.44
C GLY A 799 -29.02 -3.44 12.87
N SER A 800 -28.28 -4.40 13.46
CA SER A 800 -27.57 -4.21 14.74
C SER A 800 -26.14 -3.70 14.55
N LEU A 801 -25.63 -3.63 13.31
CA LEU A 801 -24.32 -3.04 13.04
C LEU A 801 -24.35 -1.54 13.35
N ILE A 802 -23.31 -1.06 14.00
CA ILE A 802 -23.12 0.35 14.30
C ILE A 802 -22.73 1.05 13.00
N LEU A 803 -23.36 2.20 12.73
CA LEU A 803 -23.01 3.03 11.59
C LEU A 803 -21.70 3.76 11.87
N ASP A 804 -20.82 3.81 10.87
CA ASP A 804 -19.61 4.64 10.91
C ASP A 804 -19.96 6.13 11.04
N GLU A 805 -19.05 6.90 11.64
CA GLU A 805 -19.19 8.32 11.92
C GLU A 805 -19.13 9.18 10.65
N GLY A 806 -20.12 9.08 9.78
CA GLY A 806 -20.09 9.73 8.46
C GLY A 806 -20.93 9.01 7.42
N ALA A 807 -21.39 7.80 7.74
CA ALA A 807 -22.46 7.17 7.01
C ALA A 807 -23.77 7.96 7.19
N VAL A 808 -24.39 8.32 6.08
CA VAL A 808 -25.72 8.93 5.97
C VAL A 808 -26.61 7.93 5.23
N PRO A 809 -27.20 6.93 5.94
CA PRO A 809 -27.93 5.86 5.29
C PRO A 809 -29.08 6.39 4.45
N ASN A 810 -29.10 6.03 3.17
CA ASN A 810 -30.18 6.43 2.26
C ASN A 810 -31.53 5.91 2.79
N ALA A 811 -32.43 6.85 3.11
CA ALA A 811 -33.69 6.57 3.79
C ALA A 811 -34.61 5.62 2.99
N THR A 812 -34.47 5.54 1.67
CA THR A 812 -35.22 4.63 0.82
C THR A 812 -35.02 3.18 1.25
N TYR A 813 -33.78 2.80 1.55
CA TYR A 813 -33.42 1.41 1.88
C TYR A 813 -33.61 1.08 3.36
N ALA A 814 -34.09 2.01 4.18
CA ALA A 814 -34.39 1.73 5.59
C ALA A 814 -35.42 0.59 5.73
N THR A 815 -36.44 0.59 4.88
CA THR A 815 -37.52 -0.41 4.87
C THR A 815 -37.57 -1.24 3.60
N THR A 816 -36.91 -0.81 2.53
CA THR A 816 -36.89 -1.53 1.25
C THR A 816 -35.60 -2.34 1.06
N PRO A 817 -35.65 -3.44 0.29
CA PRO A 817 -34.46 -4.19 -0.08
C PRO A 817 -33.50 -3.40 -0.97
N ILE A 818 -32.19 -3.60 -0.77
CA ILE A 818 -31.16 -3.10 -1.68
C ILE A 818 -31.10 -4.01 -2.91
N PRO A 819 -31.22 -3.48 -4.15
CA PRO A 819 -31.03 -4.29 -5.35
C PRO A 819 -29.56 -4.68 -5.49
N VAL A 820 -29.30 -5.96 -5.79
CA VAL A 820 -27.95 -6.50 -5.96
C VAL A 820 -27.82 -7.11 -7.35
N HIS A 821 -26.83 -6.66 -8.11
CA HIS A 821 -26.46 -7.26 -9.39
C HIS A 821 -25.20 -8.09 -9.23
N VAL A 822 -25.24 -9.31 -9.77
CA VAL A 822 -24.11 -10.22 -9.78
C VAL A 822 -23.60 -10.38 -11.20
N GLY A 823 -22.31 -10.15 -11.42
CA GLY A 823 -21.64 -10.41 -12.70
C GLY A 823 -20.84 -9.23 -13.24
N PRO A 824 -20.26 -9.39 -14.44
CA PRO A 824 -19.32 -8.42 -15.00
C PRO A 824 -20.00 -7.13 -15.45
N ILE A 825 -19.34 -6.00 -15.19
CA ILE A 825 -19.80 -4.68 -15.62
C ILE A 825 -19.84 -4.58 -17.15
N GLY A 826 -20.89 -3.95 -17.69
CA GLY A 826 -21.10 -3.79 -19.14
C GLY A 826 -21.76 -4.98 -19.83
N SER A 827 -22.07 -6.05 -19.10
CA SER A 827 -22.83 -7.20 -19.60
C SER A 827 -24.16 -7.33 -18.87
N ALA A 828 -25.05 -8.19 -19.37
CA ALA A 828 -26.24 -8.55 -18.61
C ALA A 828 -25.84 -9.22 -17.29
N PRO A 829 -26.51 -8.89 -16.16
CA PRO A 829 -26.19 -9.53 -14.88
C PRO A 829 -26.43 -11.03 -14.97
N LEU A 830 -25.54 -11.80 -14.36
CA LEU A 830 -25.65 -13.26 -14.23
C LEU A 830 -26.78 -13.64 -13.27
N ALA A 831 -26.99 -12.82 -12.24
CA ALA A 831 -28.10 -12.96 -11.30
C ALA A 831 -28.48 -11.61 -10.68
N ASN A 832 -29.74 -11.48 -10.29
CA ASN A 832 -30.28 -10.34 -9.56
C ASN A 832 -30.84 -10.79 -8.22
N TYR A 833 -30.48 -10.10 -7.15
CA TYR A 833 -30.99 -10.36 -5.81
C TYR A 833 -31.58 -9.08 -5.18
N SER A 834 -32.27 -9.25 -4.05
CA SER A 834 -32.80 -8.15 -3.25
C SER A 834 -32.44 -8.38 -1.79
N LEU A 835 -31.52 -7.57 -1.27
CA LEU A 835 -31.00 -7.68 0.09
C LEU A 835 -31.90 -6.90 1.06
N ALA A 836 -32.80 -7.63 1.73
CA ALA A 836 -33.77 -7.06 2.66
C ALA A 836 -33.14 -6.55 3.98
N PRO A 837 -33.79 -5.61 4.68
CA PRO A 837 -33.48 -5.30 6.09
C PRO A 837 -33.37 -6.55 6.95
N ASN A 838 -32.28 -6.69 7.71
CA ASN A 838 -32.02 -7.85 8.57
C ASN A 838 -32.04 -9.20 7.82
N GLY A 839 -31.77 -9.16 6.51
CA GLY A 839 -31.73 -10.31 5.63
C GLY A 839 -30.34 -10.61 5.11
N SER A 840 -30.23 -11.74 4.41
CA SER A 840 -29.03 -12.15 3.69
C SER A 840 -29.40 -12.70 2.32
N VAL A 841 -28.43 -12.67 1.40
CA VAL A 841 -28.52 -13.32 0.09
C VAL A 841 -27.28 -14.16 -0.13
N THR A 842 -27.47 -15.35 -0.70
CA THR A 842 -26.37 -16.28 -1.03
C THR A 842 -26.16 -16.26 -2.54
N ILE A 843 -24.94 -15.91 -2.92
CA ILE A 843 -24.49 -15.76 -4.30
C ILE A 843 -23.54 -16.90 -4.60
N THR A 844 -23.69 -17.55 -5.76
CA THR A 844 -22.73 -18.55 -6.21
C THR A 844 -21.47 -17.86 -6.73
N ASN A 845 -20.30 -18.30 -6.27
CA ASN A 845 -19.02 -17.74 -6.72
C ASN A 845 -18.64 -18.23 -8.11
N ARG A 846 -17.94 -17.39 -8.88
CA ARG A 846 -17.18 -17.85 -10.04
C ARG A 846 -16.02 -18.71 -9.56
N ARG A 847 -15.87 -19.92 -10.11
CA ARG A 847 -14.82 -20.89 -9.75
C ARG A 847 -13.70 -20.94 -10.77
N ILE A 848 -13.17 -19.77 -11.13
CA ILE A 848 -12.16 -19.63 -12.19
C ILE A 848 -10.91 -20.49 -11.93
N GLY A 849 -10.49 -20.64 -10.68
CA GLY A 849 -9.34 -21.47 -10.29
C GLY A 849 -9.53 -22.98 -10.50
N GLN A 850 -10.78 -23.44 -10.66
CA GLN A 850 -11.09 -24.85 -10.97
C GLN A 850 -11.08 -25.11 -12.48
N ILE A 851 -11.20 -24.07 -13.31
CA ILE A 851 -11.12 -24.19 -14.76
C ILE A 851 -9.64 -24.33 -15.14
N LYS A 852 -9.29 -25.46 -15.77
CA LYS A 852 -7.94 -25.74 -16.23
C LYS A 852 -7.63 -24.95 -17.50
N THR A 853 -6.62 -24.10 -17.43
CA THR A 853 -6.09 -23.32 -18.56
C THR A 853 -5.55 -24.28 -19.63
N THR A 854 -4.70 -25.23 -19.23
CA THR A 854 -4.29 -26.35 -20.09
C THR A 854 -5.05 -27.61 -19.70
N ALA A 855 -5.69 -28.25 -20.68
CA ALA A 855 -6.47 -29.48 -20.50
C ALA A 855 -5.63 -30.58 -19.82
N GLY A 856 -6.21 -31.26 -18.82
CA GLY A 856 -5.54 -32.31 -18.07
C GLY A 856 -4.43 -31.84 -17.12
N ASN A 857 -4.20 -30.53 -16.93
CA ASN A 857 -3.16 -30.03 -16.02
C ASN A 857 -3.54 -30.29 -14.54
N VAL A 858 -2.93 -31.30 -13.96
CA VAL A 858 -3.16 -31.69 -12.57
C VAL A 858 -2.45 -30.77 -11.56
N ALA A 859 -1.44 -30.00 -11.98
CA ALA A 859 -0.63 -29.14 -11.10
C ALA A 859 -1.24 -27.76 -10.85
N GLN A 860 -2.13 -27.28 -11.73
CA GLN A 860 -2.65 -25.91 -11.70
C GLN A 860 -3.28 -25.55 -10.34
N CYS A 861 -2.88 -24.40 -9.79
CA CYS A 861 -3.35 -23.79 -8.56
C CYS A 861 -3.17 -24.64 -7.29
N LEU A 862 -2.26 -25.61 -7.33
CA LEU A 862 -1.88 -26.39 -6.14
C LEU A 862 -0.75 -25.71 -5.36
N PRO A 863 -0.57 -26.04 -4.06
CA PRO A 863 0.52 -25.49 -3.25
C PRO A 863 1.90 -25.76 -3.86
N VAL A 864 2.72 -24.72 -3.92
CA VAL A 864 4.09 -24.76 -4.46
C VAL A 864 5.07 -24.22 -3.43
N THR A 865 6.18 -24.90 -3.26
CA THR A 865 7.28 -24.46 -2.38
C THR A 865 8.61 -24.47 -3.13
N SER A 866 9.53 -23.59 -2.73
CA SER A 866 10.92 -23.60 -3.17
C SER A 866 11.83 -23.42 -1.97
N PRO A 867 12.91 -24.21 -1.84
CA PRO A 867 13.93 -23.97 -0.82
C PRO A 867 14.96 -22.92 -1.25
N ASP A 868 14.90 -22.44 -2.49
CA ASP A 868 15.89 -21.54 -3.08
C ASP A 868 15.38 -20.10 -3.13
N ASP A 869 16.31 -19.16 -2.98
CA ASP A 869 16.03 -17.73 -3.16
C ASP A 869 15.57 -17.45 -4.60
N TYR A 870 14.62 -16.54 -4.74
CA TYR A 870 14.08 -16.07 -6.01
C TYR A 870 14.10 -14.55 -6.07
N LEU A 871 14.06 -14.00 -7.27
CA LEU A 871 14.03 -12.54 -7.46
C LEU A 871 12.74 -11.94 -6.87
N PRO A 872 12.77 -10.71 -6.34
CA PRO A 872 11.58 -10.06 -5.79
C PRO A 872 10.39 -10.12 -6.75
N GLY A 873 9.24 -10.58 -6.27
CA GLY A 873 8.02 -10.70 -7.08
C GLY A 873 7.93 -11.95 -7.97
N GLN A 874 8.99 -12.76 -8.06
CA GLN A 874 9.05 -13.92 -8.97
C GLN A 874 8.78 -15.23 -8.21
N PHE A 875 7.56 -15.37 -7.70
CA PHE A 875 7.19 -16.40 -6.71
C PHE A 875 7.06 -17.81 -7.30
N PRO A 876 7.36 -18.87 -6.52
CA PRO A 876 7.12 -20.26 -6.93
C PRO A 876 5.70 -20.56 -7.38
N ILE A 877 4.68 -19.96 -6.75
CA ILE A 877 3.27 -20.19 -7.08
C ILE A 877 2.90 -19.72 -8.49
N ALA A 878 3.65 -18.75 -9.04
CA ALA A 878 3.42 -18.27 -10.39
C ALA A 878 3.57 -19.38 -11.43
N ALA A 879 4.46 -20.36 -11.18
CA ALA A 879 4.72 -21.45 -12.12
C ALA A 879 3.54 -22.42 -12.33
N VAL A 880 2.42 -22.28 -11.61
CA VAL A 880 1.23 -23.14 -11.77
C VAL A 880 -0.07 -22.36 -11.67
N ASP A 881 -0.05 -21.04 -11.82
CA ASP A 881 -1.23 -20.20 -11.55
C ASP A 881 -2.17 -20.04 -12.75
N GLY A 882 -1.83 -20.66 -13.89
CA GLY A 882 -2.59 -20.62 -15.12
C GLY A 882 -2.38 -19.35 -15.95
N ALA A 883 -1.27 -18.62 -15.77
CA ALA A 883 -0.98 -17.37 -16.46
C ALA A 883 0.42 -17.32 -17.08
N ALA A 884 0.50 -16.82 -18.33
CA ALA A 884 1.79 -16.53 -18.98
C ALA A 884 2.44 -15.22 -18.50
N SER A 885 1.69 -14.37 -17.79
CA SER A 885 2.10 -13.03 -17.38
C SER A 885 2.79 -12.95 -16.02
N THR A 886 2.66 -13.99 -15.20
CA THR A 886 3.40 -14.17 -13.94
C THR A 886 4.49 -15.22 -14.17
N LYS A 887 5.55 -15.22 -13.34
CA LYS A 887 6.60 -16.23 -13.43
C LYS A 887 7.38 -16.41 -12.14
N TRP A 888 7.85 -17.64 -11.91
CA TRP A 888 8.88 -17.94 -10.93
C TRP A 888 10.27 -17.71 -11.56
N GLN A 889 11.21 -17.15 -10.79
CA GLN A 889 12.59 -16.97 -11.23
C GLN A 889 13.58 -17.07 -10.07
N PRO A 890 14.45 -18.10 -10.05
CA PRO A 890 15.52 -18.21 -9.07
C PRO A 890 16.47 -17.02 -9.10
N ALA A 891 17.04 -16.67 -7.95
CA ALA A 891 17.95 -15.53 -7.83
C ALA A 891 19.27 -15.72 -8.59
N LEU A 892 19.72 -16.97 -8.81
CA LEU A 892 21.02 -17.28 -9.38
C LEU A 892 20.93 -18.29 -10.53
N ALA A 893 21.53 -17.96 -11.68
CA ALA A 893 21.62 -18.84 -12.85
C ALA A 893 22.67 -19.96 -12.71
N ASN A 894 23.70 -19.77 -11.88
CA ASN A 894 24.79 -20.73 -11.74
C ASN A 894 24.53 -21.83 -10.70
N LYS A 895 23.35 -21.84 -10.09
CA LYS A 895 22.93 -22.82 -9.08
C LYS A 895 21.67 -23.53 -9.58
N THR A 896 21.56 -24.82 -9.27
CA THR A 896 20.32 -25.56 -9.51
C THR A 896 19.30 -25.07 -8.50
N ALA A 897 18.13 -24.69 -8.98
CA ALA A 897 17.01 -24.30 -8.14
C ALA A 897 15.82 -25.22 -8.42
N SER A 898 14.92 -25.36 -7.45
CA SER A 898 13.75 -26.22 -7.64
C SER A 898 12.46 -25.66 -7.05
N ILE A 899 11.34 -26.07 -7.64
CA ILE A 899 10.01 -25.95 -7.06
C ILE A 899 9.42 -27.33 -6.86
N THR A 900 8.63 -27.49 -5.80
CA THR A 900 7.90 -28.72 -5.50
C THR A 900 6.42 -28.43 -5.37
N VAL A 901 5.61 -29.16 -6.13
CA VAL A 901 4.15 -29.11 -6.12
C VAL A 901 3.64 -30.38 -5.46
N GLN A 902 2.67 -30.25 -4.55
CA GLN A 902 1.95 -31.38 -3.99
C GLN A 902 0.80 -31.77 -4.92
N LEU A 903 0.77 -33.02 -5.40
CA LEU A 903 -0.19 -33.51 -6.39
C LEU A 903 -1.17 -34.53 -5.80
N PRO A 904 -2.37 -34.67 -6.39
CA PRO A 904 -3.21 -35.83 -6.14
C PRO A 904 -2.58 -37.09 -6.77
N ILE A 905 -2.63 -38.21 -6.05
CA ILE A 905 -2.01 -39.48 -6.45
C ILE A 905 -2.91 -40.31 -7.36
N GLY A 906 -2.30 -41.13 -8.24
CA GLY A 906 -3.00 -42.19 -8.98
C GLY A 906 -3.51 -41.80 -10.37
N TYR A 907 -3.17 -40.62 -10.88
CA TYR A 907 -3.46 -40.23 -12.26
C TYR A 907 -2.34 -40.69 -13.19
N ARG A 908 -2.67 -41.24 -14.37
CA ARG A 908 -1.65 -41.62 -15.37
C ARG A 908 -1.17 -40.36 -16.09
N VAL A 909 0.13 -40.09 -16.02
CA VAL A 909 0.77 -38.95 -16.68
C VAL A 909 0.99 -39.27 -18.16
N THR A 910 0.58 -38.37 -19.04
CA THR A 910 0.75 -38.51 -20.50
C THR A 910 1.79 -37.55 -21.06
N GLY A 911 2.03 -36.43 -20.38
CA GLY A 911 3.06 -35.48 -20.79
C GLY A 911 3.19 -34.30 -19.84
N MET A 912 4.05 -33.36 -20.23
CA MET A 912 4.32 -32.12 -19.52
C MET A 912 4.47 -30.98 -20.53
N VAL A 913 4.04 -29.79 -20.13
CA VAL A 913 4.24 -28.54 -20.90
C VAL A 913 4.85 -27.51 -19.97
N PHE A 914 6.00 -26.97 -20.37
CA PHE A 914 6.72 -25.93 -19.65
C PHE A 914 6.64 -24.64 -20.47
N ASP A 915 6.10 -23.59 -19.88
CA ASP A 915 6.25 -22.22 -20.36
C ASP A 915 7.40 -21.57 -19.61
N TRP A 916 8.51 -21.34 -20.31
CA TRP A 916 9.71 -20.73 -19.77
C TRP A 916 9.71 -19.20 -19.89
N ALA A 917 8.60 -18.57 -20.26
CA ALA A 917 8.49 -17.14 -20.53
C ALA A 917 9.62 -16.64 -21.46
N GLN A 918 10.45 -15.70 -21.00
CA GLN A 918 11.53 -15.08 -21.79
C GLN A 918 12.92 -15.67 -21.51
N ALA A 919 13.10 -16.48 -20.46
CA ALA A 919 14.40 -17.00 -20.04
C ALA A 919 14.39 -18.52 -19.86
N PRO A 920 14.53 -19.31 -20.94
CA PRO A 920 14.62 -20.77 -20.86
C PRO A 920 15.82 -21.25 -20.03
N PRO A 921 15.69 -22.36 -19.28
CA PRO A 921 16.82 -22.95 -18.55
C PRO A 921 17.82 -23.59 -19.50
N TRP A 922 19.06 -23.77 -19.04
CA TRP A 922 20.04 -24.55 -19.78
C TRP A 922 19.68 -26.04 -19.74
N ASN A 923 19.32 -26.55 -18.57
CA ASN A 923 18.81 -27.91 -18.38
C ASN A 923 17.69 -27.93 -17.35
N TYR A 924 16.87 -28.99 -17.41
CA TYR A 924 15.84 -29.25 -16.42
C TYR A 924 15.69 -30.75 -16.16
N SER A 925 15.16 -31.09 -15.00
CA SER A 925 14.71 -32.43 -14.61
C SER A 925 13.43 -32.35 -13.78
N VAL A 926 12.57 -33.35 -13.93
CA VAL A 926 11.34 -33.50 -13.14
C VAL A 926 11.42 -34.80 -12.37
N LEU A 927 11.24 -34.70 -11.05
CA LEU A 927 11.34 -35.78 -10.10
C LEU A 927 9.98 -36.04 -9.45
N PHE A 928 9.55 -37.30 -9.39
CA PHE A 928 8.37 -37.74 -8.66
C PHE A 928 8.79 -38.49 -7.39
N HIS A 929 8.14 -38.17 -6.27
CA HIS A 929 8.46 -38.75 -4.97
C HIS A 929 7.27 -38.70 -4.00
N ASN A 930 7.27 -39.58 -3.00
CA ASN A 930 6.16 -39.69 -2.03
C ASN A 930 6.48 -39.13 -0.65
N GLN A 931 7.74 -38.75 -0.41
CA GLN A 931 8.23 -38.20 0.86
C GLN A 931 8.81 -36.82 0.60
N SER A 932 8.63 -35.87 1.52
CA SER A 932 9.29 -34.57 1.41
C SER A 932 10.80 -34.74 1.30
N LEU A 933 11.43 -33.92 0.45
CA LEU A 933 12.88 -33.90 0.25
C LEU A 933 13.45 -32.70 1.00
N ASP A 934 14.50 -32.91 1.81
CA ASP A 934 15.11 -31.84 2.61
C ASP A 934 15.84 -30.79 1.75
N ASN A 935 16.45 -31.24 0.64
CA ASN A 935 17.13 -30.38 -0.32
C ASN A 935 16.81 -30.82 -1.75
N PRO A 936 15.60 -30.52 -2.27
CA PRO A 936 15.14 -31.00 -3.57
C PRO A 936 16.06 -30.55 -4.71
N SER A 937 16.73 -29.41 -4.59
CA SER A 937 17.64 -28.85 -5.62
C SER A 937 18.96 -29.62 -5.77
N ALA A 938 19.34 -30.42 -4.77
CA ALA A 938 20.54 -31.26 -4.81
C ALA A 938 20.24 -32.75 -5.08
N GLN A 939 18.98 -33.13 -5.26
CA GLN A 939 18.60 -34.54 -5.43
C GLN A 939 18.93 -35.08 -6.81
N ASN A 940 19.27 -36.36 -6.85
CA ASN A 940 19.51 -37.12 -8.07
C ASN A 940 18.81 -38.48 -7.94
N ALA A 941 17.93 -38.80 -8.89
CA ALA A 941 17.14 -40.04 -8.87
C ALA A 941 18.00 -41.31 -8.84
N ASN A 942 19.24 -41.27 -9.36
CA ASN A 942 20.15 -42.42 -9.34
C ASN A 942 20.74 -42.70 -7.95
N THR A 943 20.73 -41.71 -7.05
CA THR A 943 21.37 -41.81 -5.72
C THR A 943 20.38 -41.71 -4.56
N THR A 944 19.18 -41.17 -4.80
CA THR A 944 18.17 -40.95 -3.76
C THR A 944 17.07 -42.01 -3.86
N GLN A 945 16.95 -42.85 -2.83
CA GLN A 945 15.93 -43.89 -2.77
C GLN A 945 14.51 -43.27 -2.75
N GLY A 946 13.59 -43.80 -3.55
CA GLY A 946 12.19 -43.37 -3.58
C GLY A 946 11.90 -42.13 -4.43
N VAL A 947 12.89 -41.67 -5.21
CA VAL A 947 12.77 -40.59 -6.19
C VAL A 947 12.85 -41.18 -7.60
N LEU A 948 11.90 -40.79 -8.47
CA LEU A 948 11.84 -41.21 -9.86
C LEU A 948 12.05 -39.98 -10.76
N GLU A 949 13.06 -40.00 -11.63
CA GLU A 949 13.17 -39.01 -12.71
C GLU A 949 12.20 -39.39 -13.83
N VAL A 950 11.25 -38.51 -14.14
CA VAL A 950 10.17 -38.76 -15.11
C VAL A 950 10.35 -37.98 -16.42
N ALA A 951 11.08 -36.87 -16.38
CA ALA A 951 11.44 -36.09 -17.54
C ALA A 951 12.76 -35.38 -17.28
N SER A 952 13.65 -35.31 -18.26
CA SER A 952 14.86 -34.50 -18.17
C SER A 952 15.34 -34.06 -19.56
N ASN A 953 16.02 -32.93 -19.59
CA ASN A 953 16.75 -32.48 -20.76
C ASN A 953 18.06 -31.81 -20.33
N ASN A 954 19.18 -32.45 -20.65
CA ASN A 954 20.52 -31.97 -20.30
C ASN A 954 20.96 -30.72 -21.06
N ARG A 955 20.23 -30.33 -22.12
CA ARG A 955 20.46 -29.12 -22.89
C ARG A 955 19.21 -28.69 -23.67
N VAL A 956 18.44 -27.78 -23.09
CA VAL A 956 17.32 -27.12 -23.80
C VAL A 956 17.89 -26.37 -25.01
N ARG A 957 17.27 -26.58 -26.17
CA ARG A 957 17.65 -25.93 -27.41
C ARG A 957 16.57 -24.93 -27.81
N ILE A 958 16.99 -23.74 -28.16
CA ILE A 958 16.12 -22.73 -28.75
C ILE A 958 15.93 -23.12 -30.23
N ALA A 959 14.71 -23.51 -30.60
CA ALA A 959 14.36 -23.96 -31.96
C ALA A 959 14.23 -22.78 -32.93
N ASP A 960 13.73 -21.64 -32.44
CA ASP A 960 13.48 -20.42 -33.22
C ASP A 960 14.47 -19.33 -32.78
N ALA A 961 15.31 -18.83 -33.67
CA ALA A 961 16.28 -17.81 -33.29
C ALA A 961 15.60 -16.44 -33.11
N TYR A 962 16.00 -15.68 -32.09
CA TYR A 962 15.52 -14.32 -31.87
C TYR A 962 15.78 -13.41 -33.07
N ASN A 963 14.74 -12.71 -33.53
CA ASN A 963 14.83 -11.67 -34.54
C ASN A 963 14.83 -10.27 -33.91
N ALA A 964 15.95 -9.56 -34.00
CA ALA A 964 16.08 -8.22 -33.42
C ALA A 964 15.19 -7.16 -34.07
N THR A 965 14.75 -7.35 -35.31
CA THR A 965 13.90 -6.36 -36.01
C THR A 965 12.45 -6.39 -35.54
N GLU A 966 11.99 -7.51 -34.97
CA GLU A 966 10.61 -7.71 -34.51
C GLU A 966 10.34 -7.07 -33.14
N ILE A 967 11.37 -6.60 -32.44
CA ILE A 967 11.20 -5.93 -31.14
C ILE A 967 10.36 -4.64 -31.23
N PHE A 968 10.26 -4.05 -32.43
CA PHE A 968 9.45 -2.87 -32.68
C PHE A 968 7.98 -3.21 -33.00
N GLU A 969 7.66 -4.46 -33.28
CA GLU A 969 6.30 -4.87 -33.63
C GLU A 969 5.44 -5.06 -32.39
N ILE A 970 4.22 -4.55 -32.44
CA ILE A 970 3.18 -4.89 -31.45
C ILE A 970 2.54 -6.20 -31.89
N GLY A 971 2.37 -7.13 -30.96
CA GLY A 971 1.76 -8.42 -31.24
C GLY A 971 1.28 -9.11 -29.97
N PRO A 972 0.53 -10.22 -30.13
CA PRO A 972 0.16 -11.08 -29.01
C PRO A 972 1.39 -11.51 -28.22
N ILE A 973 1.20 -11.81 -26.93
CA ILE A 973 2.25 -12.40 -26.11
C ILE A 973 2.60 -13.79 -26.66
N GLU A 974 3.90 -14.01 -26.81
CA GLU A 974 4.47 -15.30 -27.16
C GLU A 974 5.47 -15.72 -26.09
N SER A 975 5.43 -17.01 -25.73
CA SER A 975 6.22 -17.62 -24.66
C SER A 975 7.15 -18.70 -25.21
N ASN A 976 8.27 -18.97 -24.54
CA ASN A 976 9.13 -20.11 -24.86
C ASN A 976 8.56 -21.39 -24.28
N ILE A 977 7.94 -22.23 -25.12
CA ILE A 977 7.28 -23.46 -24.67
C ILE A 977 8.14 -24.70 -24.96
N THR A 978 8.21 -25.62 -24.01
CA THR A 978 8.73 -26.98 -24.20
C THR A 978 7.66 -28.01 -23.85
N THR A 979 7.41 -28.96 -24.75
CA THR A 979 6.51 -30.09 -24.51
C THR A 979 7.31 -31.38 -24.39
N TYR A 980 6.98 -32.20 -23.40
CA TYR A 980 7.57 -33.52 -23.17
C TYR A 980 6.47 -34.57 -23.09
N ASN A 981 6.47 -35.56 -23.97
CA ASN A 981 5.51 -36.66 -23.94
C ASN A 981 6.14 -37.87 -23.23
N ILE A 982 5.38 -38.52 -22.35
CA ILE A 982 5.80 -39.82 -21.78
C ILE A 982 5.84 -40.83 -22.93
N SER A 983 6.97 -41.51 -23.12
CA SER A 983 7.15 -42.45 -24.23
C SER A 983 6.15 -43.61 -24.12
N GLY A 984 5.60 -44.07 -25.25
CA GLY A 984 4.44 -44.99 -25.33
C GLY A 984 4.61 -46.42 -24.78
N GLY A 985 5.55 -46.66 -23.86
CA GLY A 985 5.76 -47.94 -23.19
C GLY A 985 5.98 -47.85 -21.66
N GLU A 986 6.02 -46.65 -21.07
CA GLU A 986 6.21 -46.46 -19.63
C GLU A 986 4.95 -45.88 -18.97
N ASP A 987 4.35 -46.64 -18.06
CA ASP A 987 3.23 -46.16 -17.25
C ASP A 987 3.75 -45.35 -16.07
N VAL A 988 3.75 -44.02 -16.20
CA VAL A 988 4.08 -43.09 -15.12
C VAL A 988 2.79 -42.60 -14.46
N TYR A 989 2.71 -42.68 -13.14
CA TYR A 989 1.58 -42.18 -12.36
C TYR A 989 2.01 -41.03 -11.44
N THR A 990 1.10 -40.12 -11.13
CA THR A 990 1.36 -39.04 -10.18
C THR A 990 1.75 -39.59 -8.80
N ALA A 991 2.89 -39.12 -8.29
CA ALA A 991 3.30 -39.30 -6.90
C ALA A 991 2.73 -38.18 -6.03
N ARG A 992 2.91 -38.25 -4.70
CA ARG A 992 2.43 -37.20 -3.78
C ARG A 992 3.07 -35.84 -4.10
N TYR A 993 4.31 -35.84 -4.58
CA TYR A 993 5.04 -34.62 -4.92
C TYR A 993 5.68 -34.76 -6.30
N ALA A 994 5.71 -33.65 -7.02
CA ALA A 994 6.54 -33.46 -8.18
C ALA A 994 7.49 -32.29 -7.95
N THR A 995 8.76 -32.46 -8.27
CA THR A 995 9.79 -31.42 -8.17
C THR A 995 10.34 -31.11 -9.56
N LEU A 996 10.25 -29.85 -9.98
CA LEU A 996 10.94 -29.34 -11.17
C LEU A 996 12.27 -28.72 -10.72
N GLN A 997 13.38 -29.24 -11.21
CA GLN A 997 14.72 -28.69 -11.05
C GLN A 997 15.12 -27.98 -12.34
N ILE A 998 15.67 -26.77 -12.23
CA ILE A 998 16.22 -26.00 -13.35
C ILE A 998 17.62 -25.50 -13.02
N TRP A 999 18.49 -25.45 -14.03
CA TRP A 999 19.81 -24.85 -13.92
C TRP A 999 20.14 -24.02 -15.15
N GLY A 1000 20.87 -22.92 -14.95
CA GLY A 1000 21.26 -22.00 -16.01
C GLY A 1000 20.15 -21.06 -16.46
N SER A 1001 20.51 -20.14 -17.35
CA SER A 1001 19.58 -19.29 -18.09
C SER A 1001 20.13 -19.04 -19.49
N LEU A 1002 19.29 -19.22 -20.51
CA LEU A 1002 19.64 -18.97 -21.92
C LEU A 1002 19.35 -17.52 -22.35
N SER A 1003 18.92 -16.63 -21.43
CA SER A 1003 18.58 -15.24 -21.76
C SER A 1003 19.78 -14.32 -21.96
N ASN A 1004 20.89 -14.53 -21.24
CA ASN A 1004 22.02 -13.59 -21.15
C ASN A 1004 23.09 -13.77 -22.25
N GLY A 1005 22.79 -14.49 -23.33
CA GLY A 1005 23.76 -14.76 -24.41
C GLY A 1005 24.95 -15.63 -23.99
N THR A 1006 24.96 -16.16 -22.77
CA THR A 1006 25.95 -17.10 -22.23
C THR A 1006 25.87 -18.42 -22.98
N ALA A 1007 26.79 -18.62 -23.93
CA ALA A 1007 26.81 -19.79 -24.81
C ALA A 1007 27.37 -21.05 -24.11
N THR A 1008 27.97 -20.90 -22.93
CA THR A 1008 28.64 -21.98 -22.20
C THR A 1008 28.16 -22.09 -20.76
N ALA A 1009 28.14 -23.31 -20.23
CA ALA A 1009 27.76 -23.58 -18.85
C ALA A 1009 28.69 -22.91 -17.81
N SER A 1010 29.95 -22.64 -18.16
CA SER A 1010 30.94 -22.03 -17.27
C SER A 1010 30.74 -20.53 -17.02
N GLU A 1011 29.90 -19.86 -17.81
CA GLU A 1011 29.77 -18.39 -17.81
C GLU A 1011 28.42 -17.89 -17.27
N MET A 1012 27.58 -18.79 -16.74
CA MET A 1012 26.25 -18.45 -16.21
C MET A 1012 26.35 -17.47 -15.03
N THR A 1013 25.70 -16.31 -15.15
CA THR A 1013 25.65 -15.25 -14.12
C THR A 1013 24.28 -14.56 -14.16
N GLY A 1014 23.93 -13.85 -13.07
CA GLY A 1014 22.64 -13.14 -12.94
C GLY A 1014 21.49 -14.06 -12.51
N GLY A 1015 20.25 -13.59 -12.72
CA GLY A 1015 19.02 -14.32 -12.39
C GLY A 1015 18.87 -15.62 -13.18
N GLY A 1016 18.29 -16.63 -12.54
CA GLY A 1016 18.03 -17.94 -13.14
C GLY A 1016 16.97 -17.89 -14.25
N ALA A 1017 16.68 -19.06 -14.81
CA ALA A 1017 15.62 -19.21 -15.80
C ALA A 1017 14.22 -18.97 -15.21
N THR A 1018 13.29 -18.57 -16.07
CA THR A 1018 11.91 -18.28 -15.70
C THR A 1018 11.01 -19.49 -15.95
N VAL A 1019 10.00 -19.66 -15.11
CA VAL A 1019 8.90 -20.61 -15.32
C VAL A 1019 7.60 -19.85 -15.14
N ALA A 1020 6.92 -19.53 -16.24
CA ALA A 1020 5.58 -18.95 -16.21
C ALA A 1020 4.56 -20.04 -15.91
N GLU A 1021 4.63 -21.20 -16.57
CA GLU A 1021 3.72 -22.31 -16.32
C GLU A 1021 4.44 -23.66 -16.38
N TRP A 1022 4.07 -24.56 -15.47
CA TRP A 1022 4.47 -25.95 -15.43
C TRP A 1022 3.23 -26.82 -15.36
N ASN A 1023 2.90 -27.42 -16.50
CA ASN A 1023 1.73 -28.25 -16.67
C ASN A 1023 2.14 -29.72 -16.61
N ILE A 1024 1.46 -30.50 -15.76
CA ILE A 1024 1.58 -31.97 -15.70
C ILE A 1024 0.27 -32.54 -16.24
N ILE A 1025 0.32 -33.15 -17.42
CA ILE A 1025 -0.86 -33.59 -18.16
C ILE A 1025 -1.17 -35.04 -17.80
N VAL A 1026 -2.42 -35.29 -17.42
CA VAL A 1026 -2.88 -36.63 -17.02
C VAL A 1026 -4.15 -37.07 -17.74
N ASP A 1027 -4.34 -38.38 -17.86
CA ASP A 1027 -5.60 -38.97 -18.32
C ASP A 1027 -6.65 -39.00 -17.19
N GLY A 1028 -7.93 -38.83 -17.55
CA GLY A 1028 -9.06 -39.02 -16.63
C GLY A 1028 -9.29 -37.89 -15.62
N LEU A 1029 -8.63 -36.74 -15.79
CA LEU A 1029 -9.01 -35.51 -15.08
C LEU A 1029 -10.27 -34.93 -15.74
N GLU A 1030 -11.30 -34.66 -14.96
CA GLU A 1030 -12.50 -33.97 -15.47
C GLU A 1030 -12.12 -32.54 -15.86
N ASP A 1031 -12.17 -32.26 -17.17
CA ASP A 1031 -12.02 -30.92 -17.70
C ASP A 1031 -13.39 -30.32 -18.00
N ASP A 1032 -13.62 -29.09 -17.54
CA ASP A 1032 -14.73 -28.30 -18.06
C ASP A 1032 -14.43 -27.94 -19.52
N THR A 1033 -15.18 -28.58 -20.43
CA THR A 1033 -15.07 -28.39 -21.89
C THR A 1033 -16.04 -27.33 -22.41
N GLY A 1034 -16.95 -26.82 -21.57
CA GLY A 1034 -17.97 -25.85 -21.95
C GLY A 1034 -17.59 -24.39 -21.65
N SER A 1035 -16.67 -24.16 -20.72
CA SER A 1035 -16.22 -22.82 -20.31
C SER A 1035 -15.10 -22.26 -21.20
N ALA A 1036 -15.09 -20.95 -21.41
CA ALA A 1036 -13.97 -20.26 -22.05
C ALA A 1036 -12.69 -20.45 -21.23
N LYS A 1037 -11.54 -20.61 -21.89
CA LYS A 1037 -10.23 -20.83 -21.26
C LYS A 1037 -9.26 -19.73 -21.69
N ARG A 1038 -8.28 -19.44 -20.83
CA ARG A 1038 -7.22 -18.47 -21.17
C ARG A 1038 -6.32 -19.08 -22.25
N ASP A 1039 -5.98 -18.30 -23.25
CA ASP A 1039 -4.99 -18.69 -24.25
C ASP A 1039 -3.60 -18.31 -23.74
N LEU A 1040 -2.70 -19.29 -23.60
CA LEU A 1040 -1.30 -19.07 -23.21
C LEU A 1040 -0.40 -18.79 -24.43
N GLY A 1041 -0.97 -18.58 -25.62
CA GLY A 1041 -0.23 -18.32 -26.86
C GLY A 1041 0.36 -19.57 -27.53
N GLY A 1042 0.01 -20.77 -27.04
CA GLY A 1042 0.58 -22.06 -27.50
C GLY A 1042 -0.12 -22.71 -28.70
N ASN A 1043 -1.25 -22.17 -29.18
CA ASN A 1043 -1.98 -22.72 -30.32
C ASN A 1043 -1.37 -22.28 -31.67
N LEU A 1044 -0.17 -22.76 -31.98
CA LEU A 1044 0.34 -22.74 -33.35
C LEU A 1044 -0.50 -23.72 -34.19
N ARG A 1045 -1.50 -23.20 -34.92
CA ARG A 1045 -2.11 -23.98 -36.02
C ARG A 1045 -1.03 -24.19 -37.08
N PRO A 1046 -0.75 -25.43 -37.52
CA PRO A 1046 0.05 -25.65 -38.71
C PRO A 1046 -0.75 -25.08 -39.89
N ARG A 1047 -0.33 -23.93 -40.43
CA ARG A 1047 -0.86 -23.45 -41.71
C ARG A 1047 -0.33 -24.38 -42.80
N ASP A 1048 -1.27 -24.91 -43.57
CA ASP A 1048 -1.17 -25.93 -44.61
C ASP A 1048 0.17 -26.05 -45.35
N GLY A 1049 0.56 -27.31 -45.57
CA GLY A 1049 1.84 -27.75 -46.13
C GLY A 1049 2.36 -26.94 -47.32
N VAL A 1050 3.50 -26.29 -47.09
CA VAL A 1050 4.76 -26.27 -47.86
C VAL A 1050 5.68 -25.38 -47.03
N VAL A 1051 6.70 -25.96 -46.43
CA VAL A 1051 7.66 -25.23 -45.59
C VAL A 1051 8.46 -24.28 -46.48
N ASN A 1052 8.09 -23.00 -46.46
CA ASN A 1052 9.00 -21.93 -46.76
C ASN A 1052 9.76 -21.62 -45.46
N THR A 1053 11.07 -21.89 -45.45
CA THR A 1053 11.96 -21.71 -44.29
C THR A 1053 12.09 -20.25 -43.81
N ASP A 1054 11.44 -19.29 -44.47
CA ASP A 1054 11.40 -17.86 -44.08
C ASP A 1054 10.20 -17.47 -43.19
N VAL A 1055 9.28 -18.38 -42.83
CA VAL A 1055 8.00 -18.00 -42.15
C VAL A 1055 7.76 -18.71 -40.81
N LEU A 1056 8.67 -19.58 -40.35
CA LEU A 1056 8.45 -20.48 -39.19
C LEU A 1056 9.45 -20.31 -38.03
N LEU A 1057 9.88 -19.08 -37.73
CA LEU A 1057 10.80 -18.80 -36.62
C LEU A 1057 10.25 -17.66 -35.76
N ARG A 1058 9.37 -17.94 -34.79
CA ARG A 1058 8.73 -16.92 -33.92
C ARG A 1058 9.05 -17.19 -32.46
N LEU A 1059 9.84 -16.29 -31.87
CA LEU A 1059 9.99 -16.14 -30.43
C LEU A 1059 9.54 -14.75 -29.98
N GLY A 1060 8.59 -14.73 -29.04
CA GLY A 1060 8.56 -13.80 -27.92
C GLY A 1060 8.74 -12.33 -28.28
N ARG A 1061 7.71 -11.70 -28.85
CA ARG A 1061 7.66 -10.25 -29.15
C ARG A 1061 7.84 -9.32 -27.94
N ILE A 1062 8.08 -9.84 -26.74
CA ILE A 1062 8.34 -9.05 -25.54
C ILE A 1062 9.67 -9.48 -24.89
N ALA A 1063 10.67 -8.62 -25.10
CA ALA A 1063 11.87 -8.35 -24.30
C ALA A 1063 13.23 -8.78 -24.87
N ARG A 1064 13.98 -7.77 -25.35
CA ARG A 1064 15.46 -7.64 -25.18
C ARG A 1064 15.89 -6.18 -24.96
N ASP A 1065 15.11 -5.38 -24.25
CA ASP A 1065 15.32 -3.93 -24.24
C ASP A 1065 16.65 -3.49 -23.58
N ALA A 1066 17.06 -4.11 -22.47
CA ALA A 1066 18.25 -3.67 -21.73
C ALA A 1066 19.59 -3.96 -22.44
N GLU A 1067 19.74 -5.14 -23.05
CA GLU A 1067 20.99 -5.51 -23.72
C GLU A 1067 21.08 -4.93 -25.15
N VAL A 1068 19.92 -4.73 -25.80
CA VAL A 1068 19.83 -4.11 -27.12
C VAL A 1068 20.07 -2.60 -27.04
N ARG A 1069 19.53 -1.88 -26.05
CA ARG A 1069 19.87 -0.45 -25.84
C ARG A 1069 21.38 -0.25 -25.62
N LYS A 1070 22.01 -1.14 -24.86
CA LYS A 1070 23.47 -1.12 -24.62
C LYS A 1070 24.28 -1.45 -25.87
N LYS A 1071 23.82 -2.39 -26.71
CA LYS A 1071 24.45 -2.73 -28.00
C LYS A 1071 24.21 -1.69 -29.09
N LEU A 1072 23.09 -0.95 -29.03
CA LEU A 1072 22.72 0.10 -29.98
C LEU A 1072 23.22 1.50 -29.58
N GLY A 1073 23.92 1.64 -28.44
CA GLY A 1073 24.44 2.92 -27.98
C GLY A 1073 23.36 3.96 -27.65
N MET A 1074 22.15 3.51 -27.37
CA MET A 1074 21.03 4.37 -26.96
C MET A 1074 21.16 4.61 -25.45
N SER A 1075 21.21 5.88 -25.04
CA SER A 1075 21.25 6.24 -23.61
C SER A 1075 19.95 5.82 -22.92
N VAL A 1076 20.10 5.31 -21.70
CA VAL A 1076 19.00 5.04 -20.76
C VAL A 1076 18.31 6.35 -20.41
#